data_AF-A0A5C6EF90-F1
#
_entry.id   AF-A0A5C6EF90-F1
#
_cell.length_a   1.000
_cell.length_b   1.000
_cell.length_c   1.000
_cell.angle_alpha   90.00
_cell.angle_beta   90.00
_cell.angle_gamma   90.00
#
_symmetry.space_group_name_H-M   'P 1'
#
loop_
_entity.id
_entity.type
_entity.pdbx_description
1 polymer ?
#
loop_
_entity_poly.entity_id
_entity_poly.type
_entity_poly.pdbx_seq_one_letter_code
_entity_poly.pdbx_strand_id
1 'polypeptide(L)'
;MDGADGADQDPGQAGANGSSGEAISTSVATIDVENRLAISGGTGGKGGAGGNAVSSSFPGGNGGRGGDGGNTEGSVASSGSGIVTSFLNAFGGDGAVGGVPGIGGSSSFDGIAGRGGDGGAAAVLAPGVVANSIDDEANADALLTGGRGGGAIVDGGSGGNGGSVSAIVANTLATGNAEANASVEANGGDGGNALGNGASGNGGSATVIDAIRATADVTGIASLYQGAYGGISGSAESGSIGTAGNATNQLTASNDTSFVRAILQTEAGGGGNRNSTAGAAGSGGDTTSIGSFSNSGEIVADNEFRGGDGGFGFGGASSGDGGSAIGALNLMSSTDEVDAFVSARGGDGGFKNSGTGNGGAGGNITSNLTAIGTTGAFAFSSIQGGGGGDVFGTAEGSGGDGGTAEGVVAATTTSGIASVEAFYLAGSGGSARGSGIGGHGASISLDNSTTAISNLSSGESSVLQVVEAGAGGNSERGAAGIGGSAQSQLNASNTNFNSALTSEVYGGEGGDRNDLSGFSGAAGEATADVTLQNIGDATVEVFSFGGQGGNGTSGASGADGGKSRASGSSISQTMSAISSIESYGGDGGSTGGQPTLGGLGGDTSAISFAQANGVNQVATSNAQSIAGYAVSDAGNVLSIRSGAAEAFATSVSASGTATSTAVAEGRVSRAVSIADGMNGNSTAITASAGVTLGSGTLDSIRFTNSVTANVGSQSRVESYSAVDGTMWSASDVTNANAYSLLTMSPTLSDVQIELASQSNIQNAIDGDVVLGIGHFGGGYPSDGSGQHTFTTFLEFELPDLTFAGQDATIGFYDFSSTGNGFETLILSISSTGFNDAWTFNDITSAQSFFTDNPVSLGPLSGNSEILRMQMDWSSSRVSDGFSASFAVTAVPEPSQFMGLTAMLSLLYFQMRRNGKRHPGKR
;
A
#
# COMPACT_ATOMS: atom_id res chain seq x y z
N MET A 1 -0.82 -18.79 -52.34
CA MET A 1 -0.77 -20.12 -52.98
C MET A 1 -0.03 -21.06 -52.05
N ASP A 2 -0.62 -22.22 -51.76
CA ASP A 2 0.02 -23.23 -50.91
C ASP A 2 1.21 -23.85 -51.63
N GLY A 3 2.23 -24.22 -50.85
CA GLY A 3 3.37 -24.99 -51.31
C GLY A 3 2.95 -26.39 -51.71
N ALA A 4 3.53 -26.89 -52.79
CA ALA A 4 3.34 -28.29 -53.20
C ALA A 4 4.01 -29.23 -52.20
N ASP A 5 3.34 -30.35 -51.89
CA ASP A 5 3.91 -31.41 -51.09
C ASP A 5 5.10 -32.07 -51.81
N GLY A 6 6.11 -32.45 -51.04
CA GLY A 6 7.24 -33.23 -51.53
C GLY A 6 6.79 -34.64 -51.92
N ALA A 7 7.38 -35.16 -53.00
CA ALA A 7 7.12 -36.54 -53.40
C ALA A 7 7.75 -37.54 -52.41
N ASP A 8 7.02 -38.64 -52.15
CA ASP A 8 7.52 -39.82 -51.44
C ASP A 8 8.58 -40.53 -52.29
N GLN A 9 9.85 -40.49 -51.87
CA GLN A 9 11.00 -41.12 -52.55
C GLN A 9 12.21 -41.19 -51.60
N ASP A 10 13.36 -41.69 -52.07
CA ASP A 10 14.56 -41.87 -51.24
C ASP A 10 15.70 -40.93 -51.65
N PRO A 11 16.07 -39.93 -50.83
CA PRO A 11 15.35 -39.42 -49.65
C PRO A 11 14.06 -38.68 -50.04
N GLY A 12 13.17 -38.48 -49.06
CA GLY A 12 11.91 -37.78 -49.26
C GLY A 12 12.15 -36.36 -49.76
N GLN A 13 11.37 -35.88 -50.74
CA GLN A 13 11.55 -34.51 -51.23
C GLN A 13 11.03 -33.50 -50.21
N ALA A 14 11.68 -32.35 -50.09
CA ALA A 14 11.14 -31.27 -49.29
C ALA A 14 9.84 -30.71 -49.90
N GLY A 15 8.90 -30.33 -49.05
CA GLY A 15 7.74 -29.55 -49.46
C GLY A 15 8.15 -28.14 -49.89
N ALA A 16 7.43 -27.58 -50.85
CA ALA A 16 7.67 -26.21 -51.28
C ALA A 16 7.12 -25.20 -50.25
N ASN A 17 7.69 -24.00 -50.22
CA ASN A 17 7.17 -22.93 -49.39
C ASN A 17 5.83 -22.41 -49.93
N GLY A 18 4.96 -21.93 -49.05
CA GLY A 18 3.81 -21.15 -49.45
C GLY A 18 4.20 -19.77 -49.97
N SER A 19 3.38 -19.18 -50.85
CA SER A 19 3.61 -17.81 -51.33
C SER A 19 3.23 -16.79 -50.26
N SER A 20 3.90 -15.64 -50.24
CA SER A 20 3.44 -14.50 -49.45
C SER A 20 2.05 -14.02 -49.89
N GLY A 21 1.34 -13.37 -48.97
CA GLY A 21 0.11 -12.66 -49.22
C GLY A 21 0.33 -11.37 -50.02
N GLU A 22 -0.72 -10.92 -50.70
CA GLU A 22 -0.69 -9.68 -51.47
C GLU A 22 -0.65 -8.46 -50.54
N ALA A 23 0.30 -7.55 -50.76
CA ALA A 23 0.31 -6.26 -50.07
C ALA A 23 -0.66 -5.29 -50.76
N ILE A 24 -1.49 -4.59 -49.98
CA ILE A 24 -2.49 -3.65 -50.50
C ILE A 24 -2.14 -2.23 -50.07
N SER A 25 -2.07 -1.32 -51.04
CA SER A 25 -1.88 0.12 -50.85
C SER A 25 -2.97 0.88 -51.61
N THR A 26 -3.88 1.58 -50.91
CA THR A 26 -5.05 2.26 -51.54
C THR A 26 -5.32 3.63 -50.94
N SER A 27 -5.84 4.57 -51.74
CA SER A 27 -6.23 5.92 -51.30
C SER A 27 -7.63 6.30 -51.82
N VAL A 28 -8.46 6.91 -50.98
CA VAL A 28 -9.75 7.52 -51.37
C VAL A 28 -9.72 9.00 -51.03
N ALA A 29 -10.06 9.87 -51.98
CA ALA A 29 -10.19 11.31 -51.74
C ALA A 29 -11.37 11.84 -52.55
N THR A 30 -12.43 12.30 -51.88
CA THR A 30 -13.59 12.90 -52.54
C THR A 30 -14.03 14.17 -51.80
N ILE A 31 -14.89 14.97 -52.45
CA ILE A 31 -15.56 16.12 -51.85
C ILE A 31 -16.85 15.72 -51.11
N ASP A 32 -17.05 14.43 -50.89
CA ASP A 32 -18.21 13.95 -50.15
C ASP A 32 -18.00 14.22 -48.66
N VAL A 33 -19.11 14.38 -47.95
CA VAL A 33 -19.12 14.58 -46.49
C VAL A 33 -18.83 13.29 -45.72
N GLU A 34 -18.76 12.13 -46.39
CA GLU A 34 -18.43 10.85 -45.77
C GLU A 34 -17.59 9.99 -46.72
N ASN A 35 -16.38 9.62 -46.31
CA ASN A 35 -15.57 8.62 -47.00
C ASN A 35 -15.12 7.52 -46.05
N ARG A 36 -15.15 6.28 -46.54
CA ARG A 36 -14.76 5.09 -45.78
C ARG A 36 -13.87 4.19 -46.64
N LEU A 37 -12.71 3.80 -46.14
CA LEU A 37 -11.82 2.83 -46.78
C LEU A 37 -11.56 1.66 -45.83
N ALA A 38 -11.75 0.44 -46.30
CA ALA A 38 -11.36 -0.77 -45.59
C ALA A 38 -10.47 -1.61 -46.51
N ILE A 39 -9.25 -1.92 -46.05
CA ILE A 39 -8.26 -2.70 -46.78
C ILE A 39 -7.73 -3.84 -45.91
N SER A 40 -7.45 -4.99 -46.53
CA SER A 40 -6.94 -6.17 -45.84
C SER A 40 -5.90 -6.87 -46.69
N GLY A 41 -4.73 -7.14 -46.12
CA GLY A 41 -3.63 -7.78 -46.80
C GLY A 41 -3.97 -9.22 -47.09
N GLY A 42 -3.43 -9.76 -48.18
CA GLY A 42 -3.60 -11.18 -48.49
C GLY A 42 -3.00 -12.05 -47.39
N THR A 43 -3.63 -13.19 -47.10
CA THR A 43 -3.05 -14.19 -46.22
C THR A 43 -1.93 -14.95 -46.95
N GLY A 44 -0.93 -15.40 -46.21
CA GLY A 44 0.09 -16.28 -46.74
C GLY A 44 -0.48 -17.62 -47.22
N GLY A 45 0.21 -18.29 -48.13
CA GLY A 45 -0.07 -19.70 -48.48
C GLY A 45 0.58 -20.68 -47.49
N LYS A 46 0.00 -21.84 -47.26
CA LYS A 46 0.57 -22.87 -46.38
C LYS A 46 1.86 -23.45 -46.95
N GLY A 47 2.79 -23.87 -46.09
CA GLY A 47 3.93 -24.68 -46.53
C GLY A 47 3.49 -26.09 -46.93
N GLY A 48 4.05 -26.63 -48.02
CA GLY A 48 3.80 -28.00 -48.45
C GLY A 48 4.43 -29.01 -47.47
N ALA A 49 3.83 -30.18 -47.31
CA ALA A 49 4.39 -31.26 -46.51
C ALA A 49 5.67 -31.82 -47.15
N GLY A 50 6.62 -32.29 -46.36
CA GLY A 50 7.74 -33.08 -46.85
C GLY A 50 7.27 -34.48 -47.28
N GLY A 51 7.86 -35.01 -48.34
CA GLY A 51 7.60 -36.38 -48.78
C GLY A 51 8.25 -37.41 -47.85
N ASN A 52 7.61 -38.55 -47.67
CA ASN A 52 8.13 -39.65 -46.87
C ASN A 52 9.30 -40.36 -47.58
N ALA A 53 10.23 -40.91 -46.80
CA ALA A 53 11.21 -41.86 -47.33
C ALA A 53 10.52 -43.21 -47.60
N VAL A 54 10.76 -43.80 -48.77
CA VAL A 54 10.16 -45.09 -49.14
C VAL A 54 11.00 -46.28 -48.69
N SER A 55 12.29 -46.09 -48.38
CA SER A 55 13.15 -47.10 -47.75
C SER A 55 13.69 -46.69 -46.38
N SER A 56 14.05 -47.70 -45.59
CA SER A 56 14.36 -47.54 -44.16
C SER A 56 15.59 -46.68 -43.85
N SER A 57 16.46 -46.43 -44.83
CA SER A 57 17.79 -45.82 -44.64
C SER A 57 17.87 -44.33 -44.95
N PHE A 58 16.79 -43.71 -45.45
CA PHE A 58 16.80 -42.32 -45.87
C PHE A 58 15.89 -41.44 -45.02
N PRO A 59 16.24 -40.15 -44.85
CA PRO A 59 15.41 -39.21 -44.12
C PRO A 59 14.18 -38.82 -44.94
N GLY A 60 13.11 -38.46 -44.22
CA GLY A 60 11.96 -37.81 -44.83
C GLY A 60 12.32 -36.38 -45.27
N GLY A 61 11.53 -35.83 -46.19
CA GLY A 61 11.71 -34.47 -46.68
C GLY A 61 11.32 -33.43 -45.62
N ASN A 62 11.95 -32.26 -45.66
CA ASN A 62 11.55 -31.15 -44.79
C ASN A 62 10.18 -30.59 -45.21
N GLY A 63 9.40 -30.11 -44.25
CA GLY A 63 8.21 -29.32 -44.54
C GLY A 63 8.58 -27.94 -45.09
N GLY A 64 7.78 -27.41 -46.01
CA GLY A 64 7.96 -26.06 -46.55
C GLY A 64 7.60 -24.98 -45.53
N ARG A 65 8.18 -23.79 -45.64
CA ARG A 65 7.79 -22.63 -44.82
C ARG A 65 6.39 -22.14 -45.21
N GLY A 66 5.60 -21.71 -44.24
CA GLY A 66 4.38 -20.92 -44.47
C GLY A 66 4.72 -19.57 -45.10
N GLY A 67 3.88 -19.11 -46.02
CA GLY A 67 4.00 -17.78 -46.61
C GLY A 67 3.67 -16.69 -45.60
N ASP A 68 4.36 -15.57 -45.69
CA ASP A 68 4.10 -14.39 -44.86
C ASP A 68 2.80 -13.71 -45.29
N GLY A 69 2.12 -13.01 -44.38
CA GLY A 69 0.96 -12.19 -44.68
C GLY A 69 1.33 -10.90 -45.43
N GLY A 70 0.40 -10.36 -46.21
CA GLY A 70 0.58 -9.13 -46.97
C GLY A 70 0.41 -7.88 -46.09
N ASN A 71 1.23 -6.86 -46.31
CA ASN A 71 1.09 -5.58 -45.59
C ASN A 71 -0.11 -4.77 -46.09
N THR A 72 -0.64 -3.88 -45.25
CA THR A 72 -1.68 -2.91 -45.64
C THR A 72 -1.32 -1.48 -45.33
N GLU A 73 -1.63 -0.61 -46.28
CA GLU A 73 -1.32 0.81 -46.25
C GLU A 73 -2.48 1.60 -46.88
N GLY A 74 -3.05 2.59 -46.19
CA GLY A 74 -4.26 3.28 -46.66
C GLY A 74 -4.33 4.77 -46.33
N SER A 75 -5.09 5.54 -47.12
CA SER A 75 -5.41 6.96 -46.84
C SER A 75 -6.84 7.32 -47.28
N VAL A 76 -7.50 8.22 -46.55
CA VAL A 76 -8.88 8.67 -46.83
C VAL A 76 -8.99 10.18 -46.65
N ALA A 77 -9.62 10.91 -47.55
CA ALA A 77 -9.85 12.34 -47.39
C ALA A 77 -11.28 12.75 -47.80
N SER A 78 -11.93 13.53 -46.94
CA SER A 78 -13.26 14.12 -47.10
C SER A 78 -13.20 15.62 -46.84
N SER A 79 -13.97 16.40 -47.59
CA SER A 79 -14.10 17.85 -47.36
C SER A 79 -15.46 18.36 -47.81
N GLY A 80 -16.13 19.18 -47.00
CA GLY A 80 -17.47 19.69 -47.31
C GLY A 80 -18.01 20.69 -46.28
N SER A 81 -19.31 20.97 -46.36
CA SER A 81 -20.09 21.72 -45.35
C SER A 81 -20.93 20.77 -44.50
N GLY A 82 -21.29 21.18 -43.30
CA GLY A 82 -21.96 20.33 -42.30
C GLY A 82 -20.99 19.31 -41.70
N ILE A 83 -21.53 18.22 -41.17
CA ILE A 83 -20.73 17.14 -40.56
C ILE A 83 -19.93 16.42 -41.64
N VAL A 84 -18.59 16.39 -41.51
CA VAL A 84 -17.67 15.71 -42.45
C VAL A 84 -16.94 14.57 -41.75
N THR A 85 -17.00 13.36 -42.31
CA THR A 85 -16.41 12.15 -41.73
C THR A 85 -15.43 11.45 -42.68
N SER A 86 -14.30 11.00 -42.16
CA SER A 86 -13.31 10.16 -42.85
C SER A 86 -12.93 8.98 -41.99
N PHE A 87 -12.98 7.77 -42.56
CA PHE A 87 -12.75 6.53 -41.82
C PHE A 87 -11.83 5.56 -42.57
N LEU A 88 -10.78 5.06 -41.92
CA LEU A 88 -9.85 4.07 -42.45
C LEU A 88 -9.77 2.83 -41.56
N ASN A 89 -9.93 1.65 -42.14
CA ASN A 89 -9.55 0.37 -41.54
C ASN A 89 -8.45 -0.30 -42.36
N ALA A 90 -7.29 -0.59 -41.76
CA ALA A 90 -6.20 -1.32 -42.40
C ALA A 90 -5.79 -2.56 -41.59
N PHE A 91 -5.93 -3.74 -42.21
CA PHE A 91 -5.63 -5.03 -41.60
C PHE A 91 -4.49 -5.75 -42.32
N GLY A 92 -3.35 -5.94 -41.67
CA GLY A 92 -2.29 -6.82 -42.17
C GLY A 92 -2.80 -8.25 -42.38
N GLY A 93 -2.33 -8.92 -43.42
CA GLY A 93 -2.70 -10.31 -43.70
C GLY A 93 -2.06 -11.28 -42.70
N ASP A 94 -2.72 -12.40 -42.41
CA ASP A 94 -2.15 -13.42 -41.54
C ASP A 94 -1.04 -14.23 -42.22
N GLY A 95 -0.01 -14.57 -41.45
CA GLY A 95 0.99 -15.56 -41.83
C GLY A 95 0.40 -16.97 -41.83
N ALA A 96 0.86 -17.81 -42.76
CA ALA A 96 0.34 -19.16 -42.90
C ALA A 96 1.12 -20.20 -42.09
N VAL A 97 0.50 -21.36 -41.89
CA VAL A 97 1.10 -22.47 -41.18
C VAL A 97 2.26 -23.09 -41.97
N GLY A 98 3.33 -23.48 -41.27
CA GLY A 98 4.42 -24.28 -41.85
C GLY A 98 4.00 -25.71 -42.23
N GLY A 99 4.70 -26.28 -43.21
CA GLY A 99 4.48 -27.64 -43.68
C GLY A 99 4.94 -28.71 -42.69
N VAL A 100 4.26 -29.85 -42.71
CA VAL A 100 4.60 -31.04 -41.89
C VAL A 100 5.84 -31.72 -42.47
N PRO A 101 6.81 -32.23 -41.69
CA PRO A 101 7.91 -33.00 -42.23
C PRO A 101 7.45 -34.35 -42.76
N GLY A 102 8.15 -34.87 -43.77
CA GLY A 102 8.00 -36.24 -44.21
C GLY A 102 8.58 -37.22 -43.19
N ILE A 103 7.97 -38.40 -43.09
CA ILE A 103 8.41 -39.46 -42.18
C ILE A 103 9.63 -40.16 -42.78
N GLY A 104 10.69 -40.31 -42.00
CA GLY A 104 11.89 -41.04 -42.38
C GLY A 104 11.68 -42.55 -42.36
N GLY A 105 12.60 -43.27 -43.01
CA GLY A 105 12.66 -44.72 -42.89
C GLY A 105 12.96 -45.15 -41.44
N SER A 106 12.63 -46.38 -41.06
CA SER A 106 12.74 -46.88 -39.66
C SER A 106 14.14 -46.79 -39.02
N SER A 107 15.20 -46.48 -39.78
CA SER A 107 16.57 -46.26 -39.29
C SER A 107 17.12 -44.85 -39.57
N SER A 108 16.27 -43.91 -39.99
CA SER A 108 16.62 -42.52 -40.30
C SER A 108 15.72 -41.54 -39.55
N PHE A 109 16.11 -40.27 -39.52
CA PHE A 109 15.33 -39.19 -38.92
C PHE A 109 14.21 -38.72 -39.86
N ASP A 110 13.12 -38.23 -39.27
CA ASP A 110 12.10 -37.46 -39.98
C ASP A 110 12.70 -36.15 -40.51
N GLY A 111 12.02 -35.54 -41.49
CA GLY A 111 12.40 -34.21 -41.96
C GLY A 111 12.22 -33.15 -40.87
N ILE A 112 12.74 -31.94 -41.13
CA ILE A 112 12.52 -30.78 -40.27
C ILE A 112 11.18 -30.15 -40.63
N ALA A 113 10.37 -29.82 -39.64
CA ALA A 113 9.13 -29.08 -39.82
C ALA A 113 9.34 -27.68 -40.41
N GLY A 114 8.37 -27.23 -41.21
CA GLY A 114 8.36 -25.88 -41.75
C GLY A 114 8.12 -24.83 -40.66
N ARG A 115 8.73 -23.66 -40.82
CA ARG A 115 8.40 -22.47 -40.01
C ARG A 115 7.10 -21.83 -40.49
N GLY A 116 6.28 -21.31 -39.58
CA GLY A 116 5.13 -20.47 -39.92
C GLY A 116 5.53 -19.16 -40.60
N GLY A 117 4.64 -18.60 -41.42
CA GLY A 117 4.85 -17.29 -42.03
C GLY A 117 4.63 -16.17 -41.02
N ASP A 118 5.33 -15.06 -41.18
CA ASP A 118 5.13 -13.87 -40.35
C ASP A 118 3.83 -13.14 -40.76
N GLY A 119 3.18 -12.44 -39.83
CA GLY A 119 2.01 -11.62 -40.09
C GLY A 119 2.37 -10.32 -40.82
N GLY A 120 1.46 -9.81 -41.65
CA GLY A 120 1.61 -8.56 -42.38
C GLY A 120 1.47 -7.34 -41.48
N ALA A 121 2.19 -6.26 -41.76
CA ALA A 121 2.07 -5.00 -41.05
C ALA A 121 0.83 -4.18 -41.51
N ALA A 122 0.40 -3.22 -40.68
CA ALA A 122 -0.60 -2.22 -41.05
C ALA A 122 -0.08 -0.80 -40.74
N ALA A 123 -0.35 0.14 -41.65
CA ALA A 123 0.04 1.55 -41.50
C ALA A 123 -0.90 2.50 -42.25
N VAL A 124 -0.82 3.80 -41.90
CA VAL A 124 -1.49 4.89 -42.63
C VAL A 124 -0.52 5.51 -43.63
N LEU A 125 -0.99 5.77 -44.86
CA LEU A 125 -0.24 6.48 -45.90
C LEU A 125 -0.48 7.98 -45.83
N ALA A 126 0.51 8.77 -46.22
CA ALA A 126 0.29 10.18 -46.56
C ALA A 126 -0.70 10.29 -47.74
N PRO A 127 -1.68 11.21 -47.70
CA PRO A 127 -1.81 12.34 -46.77
C PRO A 127 -2.52 12.04 -45.43
N GLY A 128 -2.95 10.80 -45.19
CA GLY A 128 -3.65 10.40 -43.96
C GLY A 128 -5.16 10.16 -44.12
N VAL A 129 -5.86 10.15 -42.99
CA VAL A 129 -7.31 10.22 -42.80
C VAL A 129 -7.67 11.68 -42.51
N VAL A 130 -8.21 12.41 -43.49
CA VAL A 130 -8.45 13.85 -43.39
C VAL A 130 -9.95 14.13 -43.48
N ALA A 131 -10.51 14.83 -42.51
CA ALA A 131 -11.88 15.36 -42.54
C ALA A 131 -11.85 16.88 -42.36
N ASN A 132 -12.39 17.62 -43.32
CA ASN A 132 -12.42 19.08 -43.31
C ASN A 132 -13.84 19.62 -43.51
N SER A 133 -14.46 20.09 -42.42
CA SER A 133 -15.72 20.84 -42.43
C SER A 133 -15.45 22.33 -42.42
N ILE A 134 -16.18 23.09 -43.24
CA ILE A 134 -16.02 24.55 -43.34
C ILE A 134 -16.88 25.35 -42.36
N ASP A 135 -17.89 24.72 -41.74
CA ASP A 135 -18.92 25.42 -40.97
C ASP A 135 -19.49 24.63 -39.77
N ASP A 136 -19.09 23.37 -39.57
CA ASP A 136 -19.68 22.50 -38.54
C ASP A 136 -18.65 21.51 -37.96
N GLU A 137 -19.02 20.25 -37.72
CA GLU A 137 -18.19 19.17 -37.17
C GLU A 137 -17.32 18.45 -38.22
N ALA A 138 -16.09 18.09 -37.85
CA ALA A 138 -15.26 17.15 -38.61
C ALA A 138 -14.81 15.96 -37.76
N ASN A 139 -14.93 14.75 -38.30
CA ASN A 139 -14.52 13.50 -37.67
C ASN A 139 -13.54 12.70 -38.55
N ALA A 140 -12.35 12.38 -38.02
CA ALA A 140 -11.34 11.59 -38.70
C ALA A 140 -10.91 10.39 -37.83
N ASP A 141 -11.13 9.17 -38.34
CA ASP A 141 -10.95 7.92 -37.60
C ASP A 141 -10.05 6.92 -38.34
N ALA A 142 -9.08 6.31 -37.66
CA ALA A 142 -8.26 5.23 -38.20
C ALA A 142 -8.14 4.03 -37.24
N LEU A 143 -8.41 2.83 -37.73
CA LEU A 143 -8.16 1.56 -37.04
C LEU A 143 -7.15 0.72 -37.82
N LEU A 144 -6.07 0.34 -37.14
CA LEU A 144 -4.95 -0.40 -37.72
C LEU A 144 -4.74 -1.70 -36.95
N THR A 145 -4.54 -2.81 -37.66
CA THR A 145 -4.31 -4.11 -37.03
C THR A 145 -3.26 -4.92 -37.80
N GLY A 146 -2.23 -5.38 -37.11
CA GLY A 146 -1.22 -6.27 -37.67
C GLY A 146 -1.76 -7.69 -37.82
N GLY A 147 -1.32 -8.40 -38.86
CA GLY A 147 -1.69 -9.79 -39.07
C GLY A 147 -1.04 -10.72 -38.04
N ARG A 148 -1.67 -11.87 -37.78
CA ARG A 148 -1.08 -12.87 -36.86
C ARG A 148 0.04 -13.65 -37.51
N GLY A 149 1.01 -14.09 -36.72
CA GLY A 149 2.01 -15.05 -37.13
C GLY A 149 1.44 -16.46 -37.30
N GLY A 150 1.88 -17.15 -38.34
CA GLY A 150 1.48 -18.54 -38.61
C GLY A 150 2.07 -19.53 -37.60
N GLY A 151 1.30 -20.53 -37.20
CA GLY A 151 1.78 -21.58 -36.29
C GLY A 151 2.63 -22.66 -36.97
N ALA A 152 3.31 -23.46 -36.16
CA ALA A 152 3.89 -24.75 -36.54
C ALA A 152 3.11 -25.91 -35.86
N ILE A 153 2.59 -26.86 -36.65
CA ILE A 153 1.69 -27.94 -36.17
C ILE A 153 2.46 -29.20 -35.75
N VAL A 154 3.79 -29.18 -35.82
CA VAL A 154 4.64 -30.37 -35.67
C VAL A 154 5.93 -30.05 -34.92
N ASP A 155 6.49 -31.07 -34.27
CA ASP A 155 7.71 -30.96 -33.45
C ASP A 155 8.88 -30.36 -34.25
N GLY A 156 9.58 -29.41 -33.64
CA GLY A 156 10.75 -28.73 -34.18
C GLY A 156 10.44 -27.56 -35.12
N GLY A 157 9.18 -27.33 -35.47
CA GLY A 157 8.77 -26.19 -36.31
C GLY A 157 8.60 -24.91 -35.51
N SER A 158 9.06 -23.78 -36.04
CA SER A 158 8.96 -22.48 -35.36
C SER A 158 7.73 -21.68 -35.82
N GLY A 159 7.13 -20.90 -34.91
CA GLY A 159 6.06 -19.96 -35.23
C GLY A 159 6.58 -18.75 -36.03
N GLY A 160 5.67 -18.10 -36.76
CA GLY A 160 5.91 -16.80 -37.37
C GLY A 160 5.63 -15.67 -36.39
N ASN A 161 6.25 -14.50 -36.58
CA ASN A 161 6.00 -13.33 -35.75
C ASN A 161 4.68 -12.66 -36.12
N GLY A 162 4.06 -11.96 -35.18
CA GLY A 162 2.94 -11.06 -35.46
C GLY A 162 3.38 -9.80 -36.22
N GLY A 163 2.47 -9.27 -37.03
CA GLY A 163 2.67 -8.03 -37.78
C GLY A 163 2.68 -6.82 -36.84
N SER A 164 3.67 -5.94 -37.00
CA SER A 164 3.70 -4.68 -36.25
C SER A 164 2.81 -3.61 -36.88
N VAL A 165 2.37 -2.65 -36.08
CA VAL A 165 1.54 -1.54 -36.52
C VAL A 165 2.18 -0.21 -36.16
N SER A 166 2.14 0.74 -37.10
CA SER A 166 2.73 2.06 -36.91
C SER A 166 1.85 3.17 -37.49
N ALA A 167 1.61 4.22 -36.70
CA ALA A 167 1.01 5.47 -37.14
C ALA A 167 1.82 6.65 -36.56
N ILE A 168 2.54 7.36 -37.43
CA ILE A 168 3.50 8.39 -37.01
C ILE A 168 3.21 9.69 -37.78
N VAL A 169 3.11 10.82 -37.07
CA VAL A 169 3.02 12.20 -37.57
C VAL A 169 1.72 12.50 -38.33
N ALA A 170 0.75 13.07 -37.61
CA ALA A 170 -0.52 13.69 -38.01
C ALA A 170 -1.19 13.10 -39.25
N ASN A 171 -1.24 11.77 -39.32
CA ASN A 171 -1.90 11.04 -40.40
C ASN A 171 -3.42 10.97 -40.20
N THR A 172 -3.97 11.53 -39.13
CA THR A 172 -5.42 11.65 -38.94
C THR A 172 -5.73 13.09 -38.53
N LEU A 173 -6.39 13.84 -39.41
CA LEU A 173 -6.62 15.28 -39.27
C LEU A 173 -8.11 15.60 -39.35
N ALA A 174 -8.65 16.20 -38.30
CA ALA A 174 -9.98 16.80 -38.29
C ALA A 174 -9.88 18.33 -38.21
N THR A 175 -10.62 19.03 -39.06
CA THR A 175 -10.75 20.49 -39.04
C THR A 175 -12.22 20.87 -39.19
N GLY A 176 -12.80 21.48 -38.17
CA GLY A 176 -14.21 21.91 -38.13
C GLY A 176 -14.38 23.15 -37.27
N ASN A 177 -15.39 23.99 -37.51
CA ASN A 177 -15.52 25.25 -36.77
C ASN A 177 -16.11 25.04 -35.36
N ALA A 178 -17.13 24.20 -35.25
CA ALA A 178 -17.80 23.93 -33.97
C ALA A 178 -17.09 22.83 -33.18
N GLU A 179 -16.70 21.76 -33.85
CA GLU A 179 -16.11 20.57 -33.24
C GLU A 179 -15.15 19.86 -34.20
N ALA A 180 -14.03 19.37 -33.68
CA ALA A 180 -13.08 18.57 -34.42
C ALA A 180 -12.69 17.32 -33.62
N ASN A 181 -12.99 16.15 -34.16
CA ASN A 181 -12.80 14.85 -33.55
C ASN A 181 -11.77 14.04 -34.34
N ALA A 182 -10.66 13.64 -33.71
CA ALA A 182 -9.63 12.82 -34.35
C ALA A 182 -9.27 11.59 -33.50
N SER A 183 -9.28 10.41 -34.11
CA SER A 183 -9.10 9.12 -33.44
C SER A 183 -8.16 8.18 -34.21
N VAL A 184 -7.21 7.56 -33.51
CA VAL A 184 -6.36 6.48 -34.05
C VAL A 184 -6.27 5.34 -33.03
N GLU A 185 -6.45 4.11 -33.51
CA GLU A 185 -6.25 2.89 -32.73
C GLU A 185 -5.32 1.92 -33.48
N ALA A 186 -4.26 1.45 -32.83
CA ALA A 186 -3.25 0.57 -33.43
C ALA A 186 -3.07 -0.72 -32.63
N ASN A 187 -3.31 -1.87 -33.26
CA ASN A 187 -3.25 -3.19 -32.64
C ASN A 187 -2.16 -4.06 -33.29
N GLY A 188 -1.10 -4.40 -32.56
CA GLY A 188 -0.07 -5.35 -32.99
C GLY A 188 -0.63 -6.77 -33.16
N GLY A 189 -0.12 -7.53 -34.14
CA GLY A 189 -0.54 -8.91 -34.38
C GLY A 189 0.08 -9.90 -33.39
N ASP A 190 -0.61 -11.02 -33.13
CA ASP A 190 -0.10 -12.06 -32.24
C ASP A 190 1.02 -12.90 -32.87
N GLY A 191 1.95 -13.40 -32.06
CA GLY A 191 2.95 -14.38 -32.45
C GLY A 191 2.37 -15.79 -32.66
N GLY A 192 2.94 -16.53 -33.60
CA GLY A 192 2.55 -17.90 -33.90
C GLY A 192 3.08 -18.92 -32.89
N ASN A 193 2.29 -19.95 -32.60
CA ASN A 193 2.68 -21.03 -31.68
C ASN A 193 3.67 -22.02 -32.33
N ALA A 194 4.49 -22.66 -31.50
CA ALA A 194 5.39 -23.75 -31.87
C ALA A 194 5.14 -25.00 -31.02
N LEU A 195 5.42 -26.18 -31.59
CA LEU A 195 5.33 -27.47 -30.89
C LEU A 195 6.72 -28.11 -30.76
N GLY A 196 6.90 -28.90 -29.70
CA GLY A 196 8.17 -29.49 -29.30
C GLY A 196 9.32 -28.47 -29.26
N ASN A 197 10.44 -28.74 -29.93
CA ASN A 197 11.66 -27.93 -29.80
C ASN A 197 11.68 -26.61 -30.62
N GLY A 198 10.61 -26.28 -31.33
CA GLY A 198 10.55 -25.09 -32.18
C GLY A 198 10.34 -23.79 -31.39
N ALA A 199 10.87 -22.68 -31.91
CA ALA A 199 10.71 -21.36 -31.31
C ALA A 199 9.32 -20.79 -31.62
N SER A 200 8.61 -20.23 -30.63
CA SER A 200 7.38 -19.48 -30.92
C SER A 200 7.69 -18.10 -31.50
N GLY A 201 6.68 -17.49 -32.13
CA GLY A 201 6.80 -16.17 -32.73
C GLY A 201 6.66 -15.04 -31.71
N ASN A 202 7.29 -13.91 -32.01
CA ASN A 202 7.11 -12.68 -31.23
C ASN A 202 5.74 -12.05 -31.51
N GLY A 203 5.19 -11.33 -30.53
CA GLY A 203 4.08 -10.42 -30.75
C GLY A 203 4.52 -9.17 -31.51
N GLY A 204 3.64 -8.64 -32.36
CA GLY A 204 3.86 -7.39 -33.10
C GLY A 204 3.77 -6.19 -32.18
N SER A 205 4.65 -5.20 -32.34
CA SER A 205 4.59 -3.97 -31.55
C SER A 205 3.59 -2.97 -32.15
N ALA A 206 3.03 -2.10 -31.31
CA ALA A 206 2.21 -0.97 -31.73
C ALA A 206 2.91 0.35 -31.39
N THR A 207 3.08 1.21 -32.40
CA THR A 207 3.73 2.53 -32.23
C THR A 207 2.84 3.62 -32.82
N VAL A 208 2.38 4.52 -31.96
CA VAL A 208 1.54 5.65 -32.33
C VAL A 208 2.17 6.93 -31.80
N ILE A 209 2.63 7.82 -32.69
CA ILE A 209 3.36 9.04 -32.32
C ILE A 209 2.76 10.21 -33.07
N ASP A 210 2.16 11.14 -32.33
CA ASP A 210 1.48 12.33 -32.81
C ASP A 210 0.56 12.02 -34.00
N ALA A 211 -0.16 10.89 -33.97
CA ALA A 211 -0.85 10.37 -35.16
C ALA A 211 -2.11 11.17 -35.50
N ILE A 212 -2.66 11.89 -34.53
CA ILE A 212 -3.88 12.69 -34.66
C ILE A 212 -3.62 14.19 -34.54
N ARG A 213 -4.48 14.99 -35.18
CA ARG A 213 -4.60 16.43 -34.98
C ARG A 213 -6.06 16.85 -35.15
N ALA A 214 -6.57 17.64 -34.21
CA ALA A 214 -7.88 18.27 -34.30
C ALA A 214 -7.72 19.79 -34.21
N THR A 215 -8.30 20.53 -35.15
CA THR A 215 -8.28 22.00 -35.18
C THR A 215 -9.72 22.52 -35.23
N ALA A 216 -10.10 23.33 -34.24
CA ALA A 216 -11.39 24.01 -34.21
C ALA A 216 -11.25 25.54 -34.02
N ASP A 217 -12.35 26.28 -34.17
CA ASP A 217 -12.36 27.72 -33.86
C ASP A 217 -12.19 27.96 -32.35
N VAL A 218 -11.89 29.20 -31.96
CA VAL A 218 -11.66 29.61 -30.56
C VAL A 218 -12.86 29.30 -29.64
N THR A 219 -14.08 29.24 -30.18
CA THR A 219 -15.28 28.87 -29.43
C THR A 219 -15.60 27.37 -29.50
N GLY A 220 -14.94 26.63 -30.40
CA GLY A 220 -15.20 25.23 -30.67
C GLY A 220 -14.49 24.27 -29.72
N ILE A 221 -14.73 22.98 -29.93
CA ILE A 221 -14.21 21.87 -29.12
C ILE A 221 -13.24 21.04 -29.98
N ALA A 222 -12.14 20.58 -29.39
CA ALA A 222 -11.26 19.58 -29.99
C ALA A 222 -11.22 18.31 -29.14
N SER A 223 -11.56 17.17 -29.74
CA SER A 223 -11.45 15.84 -29.11
C SER A 223 -10.38 15.00 -29.79
N LEU A 224 -9.52 14.40 -28.98
CA LEU A 224 -8.34 13.64 -29.41
C LEU A 224 -8.35 12.25 -28.74
N TYR A 225 -8.29 11.18 -29.51
CA TYR A 225 -8.16 9.80 -29.00
C TYR A 225 -7.01 9.05 -29.69
N GLN A 226 -6.07 8.52 -28.92
CA GLN A 226 -4.96 7.73 -29.44
C GLN A 226 -4.77 6.44 -28.64
N GLY A 227 -4.88 5.28 -29.30
CA GLY A 227 -4.74 3.94 -28.71
C GLY A 227 -3.60 3.13 -29.33
N ALA A 228 -2.77 2.47 -28.51
CA ALA A 228 -1.71 1.56 -28.97
C ALA A 228 -1.67 0.26 -28.14
N TYR A 229 -1.83 -0.89 -28.81
CA TYR A 229 -1.95 -2.21 -28.19
C TYR A 229 -0.91 -3.18 -28.77
N GLY A 230 0.01 -3.69 -27.95
CA GLY A 230 1.00 -4.68 -28.35
C GLY A 230 0.39 -6.08 -28.52
N GLY A 231 0.90 -6.86 -29.48
CA GLY A 231 0.46 -8.23 -29.73
C GLY A 231 1.04 -9.23 -28.74
N ILE A 232 0.30 -10.32 -28.47
CA ILE A 232 0.74 -11.37 -27.54
C ILE A 232 1.83 -12.23 -28.22
N SER A 233 2.79 -12.75 -27.45
CA SER A 233 3.77 -13.71 -28.00
C SER A 233 3.21 -15.13 -28.13
N GLY A 234 3.75 -15.89 -29.08
CA GLY A 234 3.34 -17.28 -29.27
C GLY A 234 3.80 -18.19 -28.12
N SER A 235 3.13 -19.33 -27.94
CA SER A 235 3.52 -20.37 -26.97
C SER A 235 4.43 -21.43 -27.60
N ALA A 236 5.30 -22.06 -26.80
CA ALA A 236 6.10 -23.21 -27.21
C ALA A 236 6.12 -24.32 -26.15
N GLU A 237 6.43 -25.54 -26.55
CA GLU A 237 6.65 -26.64 -25.61
C GLU A 237 8.06 -26.55 -25.01
N SER A 238 9.10 -26.89 -25.78
CA SER A 238 10.51 -26.90 -25.34
C SER A 238 11.44 -25.96 -26.11
N GLY A 239 11.03 -25.38 -27.24
CA GLY A 239 11.81 -24.35 -27.93
C GLY A 239 11.72 -22.97 -27.28
N SER A 240 12.47 -21.98 -27.75
CA SER A 240 12.47 -20.62 -27.17
C SER A 240 11.11 -19.94 -27.32
N ILE A 241 10.72 -19.14 -26.32
CA ILE A 241 9.50 -18.34 -26.39
C ILE A 241 9.81 -17.00 -27.05
N GLY A 242 8.91 -16.55 -27.93
CA GLY A 242 8.97 -15.21 -28.51
C GLY A 242 8.71 -14.12 -27.46
N THR A 243 9.14 -12.90 -27.76
CA THR A 243 8.86 -11.73 -26.91
C THR A 243 7.49 -11.17 -27.22
N ALA A 244 6.76 -10.72 -26.20
CA ALA A 244 5.53 -9.98 -26.42
C ALA A 244 5.78 -8.64 -27.15
N GLY A 245 4.75 -8.09 -27.79
CA GLY A 245 4.83 -6.81 -28.47
C GLY A 245 4.80 -5.64 -27.49
N ASN A 246 5.69 -4.67 -27.67
CA ASN A 246 5.66 -3.42 -26.90
C ASN A 246 4.59 -2.46 -27.44
N ALA A 247 4.16 -1.53 -26.60
CA ALA A 247 3.24 -0.46 -26.98
C ALA A 247 3.84 0.92 -26.70
N THR A 248 3.81 1.81 -27.69
CA THR A 248 4.28 3.19 -27.57
C THR A 248 3.22 4.14 -28.09
N ASN A 249 2.82 5.09 -27.25
CA ASN A 249 1.81 6.10 -27.53
C ASN A 249 2.34 7.47 -27.13
N GLN A 250 2.49 8.39 -28.07
CA GLN A 250 2.92 9.76 -27.78
C GLN A 250 1.99 10.73 -28.50
N LEU A 251 1.51 11.76 -27.81
CA LEU A 251 0.67 12.79 -28.40
C LEU A 251 0.99 14.18 -27.86
N THR A 252 1.33 15.08 -28.78
CA THR A 252 1.55 16.51 -28.52
C THR A 252 0.51 17.32 -29.30
N ALA A 253 -0.26 18.15 -28.60
CA ALA A 253 -1.23 19.05 -29.23
C ALA A 253 -1.18 20.45 -28.62
N SER A 254 -1.33 21.45 -29.49
CA SER A 254 -1.42 22.86 -29.11
C SER A 254 -2.61 23.46 -29.85
N ASN A 255 -3.61 23.88 -29.08
CA ASN A 255 -4.88 24.37 -29.57
C ASN A 255 -5.13 25.79 -29.05
N ASP A 256 -6.05 26.48 -29.72
CA ASP A 256 -6.57 27.77 -29.29
C ASP A 256 -8.09 27.67 -29.40
N THR A 257 -8.68 26.78 -28.59
CA THR A 257 -10.10 26.42 -28.57
C THR A 257 -10.69 26.64 -27.18
N SER A 258 -12.02 26.64 -27.05
CA SER A 258 -12.66 26.85 -25.74
C SER A 258 -12.44 25.68 -24.79
N PHE A 259 -12.31 24.48 -25.36
CA PHE A 259 -12.13 23.23 -24.64
C PHE A 259 -11.32 22.23 -25.48
N VAL A 260 -10.45 21.47 -24.81
CA VAL A 260 -9.75 20.31 -25.37
C VAL A 260 -10.01 19.09 -24.52
N ARG A 261 -10.40 17.98 -25.15
CA ARG A 261 -10.45 16.67 -24.52
C ARG A 261 -9.47 15.72 -25.17
N ALA A 262 -8.60 15.09 -24.38
CA ALA A 262 -7.63 14.13 -24.87
C ALA A 262 -7.67 12.81 -24.12
N ILE A 263 -7.56 11.70 -24.82
CA ILE A 263 -7.44 10.36 -24.24
C ILE A 263 -6.28 9.62 -24.90
N LEU A 264 -5.37 9.10 -24.09
CA LEU A 264 -4.37 8.12 -24.50
C LEU A 264 -4.66 6.79 -23.82
N GLN A 265 -4.65 5.71 -24.60
CA GLN A 265 -4.72 4.33 -24.08
C GLN A 265 -3.56 3.50 -24.63
N THR A 266 -2.84 2.82 -23.74
CA THR A 266 -1.64 2.07 -24.14
C THR A 266 -1.50 0.76 -23.37
N GLU A 267 -1.48 -0.37 -24.05
CA GLU A 267 -1.31 -1.68 -23.39
C GLU A 267 -0.34 -2.54 -24.18
N ALA A 268 0.68 -3.08 -23.52
CA ALA A 268 1.60 -3.99 -24.18
C ALA A 268 1.09 -5.43 -24.17
N GLY A 269 1.63 -6.26 -25.07
CA GLY A 269 1.19 -7.64 -25.23
C GLY A 269 1.62 -8.56 -24.09
N GLY A 270 0.87 -9.63 -23.90
CA GLY A 270 1.20 -10.68 -22.92
C GLY A 270 2.31 -11.64 -23.38
N GLY A 271 2.99 -12.22 -22.40
CA GLY A 271 4.01 -13.25 -22.57
C GLY A 271 3.44 -14.62 -22.96
N GLY A 272 4.19 -15.38 -23.76
CA GLY A 272 3.80 -16.67 -24.30
C GLY A 272 4.07 -17.81 -23.33
N ASN A 273 3.26 -18.86 -23.37
CA ASN A 273 3.37 -19.98 -22.45
C ASN A 273 4.49 -20.96 -22.85
N ARG A 274 5.13 -21.58 -21.86
CA ARG A 274 6.14 -22.63 -22.05
C ARG A 274 5.75 -23.93 -21.37
N ASN A 275 5.77 -25.05 -22.09
CA ASN A 275 5.51 -26.38 -21.53
C ASN A 275 6.74 -27.31 -21.60
N SER A 276 7.69 -27.12 -20.69
CA SER A 276 8.98 -27.83 -20.71
C SER A 276 9.55 -28.01 -19.32
N THR A 277 10.44 -28.98 -19.15
CA THR A 277 11.13 -29.24 -17.87
C THR A 277 12.16 -28.17 -17.50
N ALA A 278 12.56 -27.32 -18.45
CA ALA A 278 13.49 -26.22 -18.25
C ALA A 278 13.16 -25.01 -19.15
N GLY A 279 13.78 -23.87 -18.84
CA GLY A 279 13.62 -22.58 -19.52
C GLY A 279 12.61 -21.67 -18.83
N ALA A 280 12.30 -20.53 -19.47
CA ALA A 280 11.32 -19.55 -18.99
C ALA A 280 10.25 -19.30 -20.05
N ALA A 281 9.02 -19.05 -19.61
CA ALA A 281 7.96 -18.50 -20.45
C ALA A 281 8.32 -17.08 -20.92
N GLY A 282 7.57 -16.55 -21.89
CA GLY A 282 7.84 -15.22 -22.43
C GLY A 282 7.48 -14.14 -21.43
N SER A 283 8.29 -13.08 -21.32
CA SER A 283 7.93 -11.89 -20.56
C SER A 283 6.83 -11.10 -21.28
N GLY A 284 6.06 -10.34 -20.52
CA GLY A 284 5.16 -9.32 -21.06
C GLY A 284 5.91 -8.17 -21.73
N GLY A 285 5.22 -7.43 -22.59
CA GLY A 285 5.79 -6.30 -23.32
C GLY A 285 5.81 -5.04 -22.45
N ASP A 286 6.70 -4.11 -22.79
CA ASP A 286 6.79 -2.82 -22.11
C ASP A 286 5.90 -1.77 -22.78
N THR A 287 5.45 -0.82 -21.97
CA THR A 287 4.57 0.28 -22.39
C THR A 287 5.19 1.66 -22.16
N THR A 288 5.04 2.56 -23.12
CA THR A 288 5.36 3.99 -23.01
C THR A 288 4.19 4.86 -23.46
N SER A 289 3.66 5.74 -22.60
CA SER A 289 2.53 6.62 -22.92
C SER A 289 2.76 8.09 -22.52
N ILE A 290 2.94 9.00 -23.48
CA ILE A 290 3.32 10.40 -23.24
C ILE A 290 2.32 11.37 -23.87
N GLY A 291 1.62 12.16 -23.05
CA GLY A 291 0.74 13.25 -23.49
C GLY A 291 1.29 14.64 -23.15
N SER A 292 1.18 15.59 -24.08
CA SER A 292 1.52 17.00 -23.85
C SER A 292 0.53 17.92 -24.56
N PHE A 293 -0.28 18.66 -23.80
CA PHE A 293 -1.37 19.46 -24.31
C PHE A 293 -1.27 20.91 -23.83
N SER A 294 -1.41 21.86 -24.76
CA SER A 294 -1.56 23.28 -24.42
C SER A 294 -2.79 23.87 -25.10
N ASN A 295 -3.57 24.67 -24.38
CA ASN A 295 -4.77 25.32 -24.89
C ASN A 295 -4.91 26.75 -24.32
N SER A 296 -5.67 27.60 -25.01
CA SER A 296 -6.11 28.87 -24.41
C SER A 296 -7.23 28.64 -23.40
N GLY A 297 -8.26 27.88 -23.76
CA GLY A 297 -9.36 27.49 -22.88
C GLY A 297 -9.07 26.29 -21.96
N GLU A 298 -10.12 25.61 -21.53
CA GLU A 298 -10.06 24.47 -20.62
C GLU A 298 -9.41 23.23 -21.28
N ILE A 299 -8.77 22.39 -20.46
CA ILE A 299 -8.19 21.11 -20.90
C ILE A 299 -8.59 20.00 -19.94
N VAL A 300 -9.12 18.90 -20.48
CA VAL A 300 -9.31 17.64 -19.77
C VAL A 300 -8.53 16.55 -20.51
N ALA A 301 -7.64 15.85 -19.82
CA ALA A 301 -6.91 14.75 -20.43
C ALA A 301 -6.77 13.51 -19.55
N ASP A 302 -6.96 12.36 -20.17
CA ASP A 302 -6.82 11.02 -19.60
C ASP A 302 -5.61 10.31 -20.25
N ASN A 303 -4.74 9.71 -19.43
CA ASN A 303 -3.67 8.84 -19.90
C ASN A 303 -3.69 7.51 -19.14
N GLU A 304 -4.13 6.46 -19.83
CA GLU A 304 -4.21 5.10 -19.31
C GLU A 304 -3.11 4.23 -19.94
N PHE A 305 -2.29 3.58 -19.12
CA PHE A 305 -1.23 2.74 -19.66
C PHE A 305 -0.85 1.53 -18.80
N ARG A 306 -0.67 0.37 -19.44
CA ARG A 306 -0.44 -0.91 -18.79
C ARG A 306 0.69 -1.73 -19.43
N GLY A 307 1.59 -2.27 -18.62
CA GLY A 307 2.59 -3.27 -19.06
C GLY A 307 1.95 -4.64 -19.28
N GLY A 308 2.49 -5.44 -20.20
CA GLY A 308 1.93 -6.75 -20.51
C GLY A 308 2.18 -7.79 -19.41
N ASP A 309 1.28 -8.72 -19.19
CA ASP A 309 1.49 -9.78 -18.19
C ASP A 309 2.50 -10.84 -18.68
N GLY A 310 3.23 -11.47 -17.76
CA GLY A 310 4.16 -12.55 -18.05
C GLY A 310 3.48 -13.88 -18.40
N GLY A 311 4.12 -14.68 -19.24
CA GLY A 311 3.61 -15.97 -19.70
C GLY A 311 3.74 -17.09 -18.67
N PHE A 312 2.98 -18.17 -18.84
CA PHE A 312 2.93 -19.28 -17.87
C PHE A 312 3.99 -20.36 -18.12
N GLY A 313 4.60 -20.83 -17.02
CA GLY A 313 5.55 -21.93 -17.01
C GLY A 313 4.89 -23.27 -16.61
N PHE A 314 4.97 -24.28 -17.49
CA PHE A 314 4.50 -25.65 -17.24
C PHE A 314 5.66 -26.64 -17.32
N GLY A 315 5.53 -27.78 -16.62
CA GLY A 315 6.47 -28.91 -16.72
C GLY A 315 7.79 -28.75 -15.98
N GLY A 316 8.07 -27.59 -15.38
CA GLY A 316 9.33 -27.27 -14.69
C GLY A 316 9.97 -25.97 -15.16
N ALA A 317 9.52 -25.41 -16.28
CA ALA A 317 9.89 -24.07 -16.72
C ALA A 317 9.44 -23.00 -15.71
N SER A 318 10.23 -21.94 -15.59
CA SER A 318 9.81 -20.70 -14.93
C SER A 318 8.76 -19.99 -15.77
N SER A 319 7.92 -19.18 -15.14
CA SER A 319 7.08 -18.22 -15.85
C SER A 319 7.88 -16.99 -16.30
N GLY A 320 7.26 -16.15 -17.11
CA GLY A 320 7.84 -14.90 -17.59
C GLY A 320 7.51 -13.75 -16.65
N ASP A 321 8.35 -12.72 -16.66
CA ASP A 321 8.14 -11.50 -15.89
C ASP A 321 7.06 -10.63 -16.55
N GLY A 322 6.39 -9.81 -15.75
CA GLY A 322 5.50 -8.76 -16.23
C GLY A 322 6.29 -7.61 -16.86
N GLY A 323 5.70 -6.97 -17.87
CA GLY A 323 6.26 -5.83 -18.56
C GLY A 323 6.14 -4.54 -17.74
N SER A 324 7.12 -3.65 -17.89
CA SER A 324 7.11 -2.35 -17.20
C SER A 324 6.26 -1.33 -17.97
N ALA A 325 5.81 -0.31 -17.27
CA ALA A 325 5.04 0.78 -17.84
C ALA A 325 5.61 2.15 -17.44
N ILE A 326 5.71 3.05 -18.41
CA ILE A 326 6.24 4.41 -18.25
C ILE A 326 5.25 5.37 -18.88
N GLY A 327 4.91 6.45 -18.19
CA GLY A 327 4.08 7.48 -18.79
C GLY A 327 4.30 8.88 -18.26
N ALA A 328 3.84 9.85 -19.04
CA ALA A 328 3.83 11.24 -18.67
C ALA A 328 2.59 11.96 -19.23
N LEU A 329 2.07 12.94 -18.50
CA LEU A 329 0.98 13.80 -18.95
C LEU A 329 1.28 15.25 -18.55
N ASN A 330 1.38 16.16 -19.52
CA ASN A 330 1.65 17.57 -19.27
C ASN A 330 0.54 18.43 -19.86
N LEU A 331 -0.19 19.18 -19.04
CA LEU A 331 -1.29 20.03 -19.45
C LEU A 331 -1.01 21.49 -19.10
N MET A 332 -1.30 22.40 -20.03
CA MET A 332 -1.12 23.84 -19.84
C MET A 332 -2.27 24.66 -20.45
N SER A 333 -3.12 25.24 -19.60
CA SER A 333 -4.09 26.27 -20.01
C SER A 333 -3.56 27.67 -19.69
N SER A 334 -3.64 28.58 -20.66
CA SER A 334 -3.21 29.96 -20.50
C SER A 334 -4.30 30.92 -20.02
N THR A 335 -5.56 30.48 -19.96
CA THR A 335 -6.66 31.34 -19.48
C THR A 335 -7.65 30.66 -18.53
N ASP A 336 -7.68 29.33 -18.47
CA ASP A 336 -8.75 28.58 -17.79
C ASP A 336 -8.22 27.43 -16.91
N GLU A 337 -9.12 26.53 -16.53
CA GLU A 337 -8.89 25.35 -15.70
C GLU A 337 -8.27 24.18 -16.48
N VAL A 338 -7.66 23.26 -15.74
CA VAL A 338 -7.02 22.05 -16.26
C VAL A 338 -7.31 20.87 -15.34
N ASP A 339 -7.83 19.78 -15.91
CA ASP A 339 -8.01 18.50 -15.22
C ASP A 339 -7.19 17.41 -15.89
N ALA A 340 -6.31 16.79 -15.12
CA ALA A 340 -5.41 15.76 -15.61
C ALA A 340 -5.59 14.44 -14.86
N PHE A 341 -5.80 13.35 -15.59
CA PHE A 341 -6.03 12.02 -15.03
C PHE A 341 -5.01 11.02 -15.58
N VAL A 342 -4.33 10.31 -14.68
CA VAL A 342 -3.45 9.20 -15.02
C VAL A 342 -3.88 7.95 -14.26
N SER A 343 -4.02 6.83 -14.99
CA SER A 343 -4.27 5.50 -14.45
C SER A 343 -3.27 4.53 -15.05
N ALA A 344 -2.46 3.86 -14.23
CA ALA A 344 -1.39 3.04 -14.79
C ALA A 344 -1.05 1.79 -13.98
N ARG A 345 -0.61 0.73 -14.68
CA ARG A 345 -0.32 -0.57 -14.07
C ARG A 345 0.88 -1.28 -14.69
N GLY A 346 1.81 -1.76 -13.88
CA GLY A 346 2.83 -2.72 -14.31
C GLY A 346 2.20 -4.09 -14.62
N GLY A 347 2.75 -4.83 -15.57
CA GLY A 347 2.26 -6.16 -15.90
C GLY A 347 2.48 -7.15 -14.76
N ASP A 348 1.58 -8.10 -14.55
CA ASP A 348 1.78 -9.12 -13.52
C ASP A 348 2.80 -10.17 -13.99
N GLY A 349 3.57 -10.75 -13.06
CA GLY A 349 4.39 -11.92 -13.32
C GLY A 349 3.54 -13.15 -13.65
N GLY A 350 4.02 -14.00 -14.57
CA GLY A 350 3.28 -15.21 -14.94
C GLY A 350 3.25 -16.24 -13.81
N PHE A 351 2.23 -17.10 -13.79
CA PHE A 351 2.16 -18.22 -12.86
C PHE A 351 2.81 -19.51 -13.41
N LYS A 352 3.14 -20.43 -12.49
CA LYS A 352 3.71 -21.75 -12.78
C LYS A 352 2.88 -22.87 -12.15
N ASN A 353 2.59 -23.93 -12.90
CA ASN A 353 1.69 -25.02 -12.46
C ASN A 353 2.39 -26.27 -11.87
N SER A 354 3.69 -26.50 -12.17
CA SER A 354 4.45 -27.66 -11.64
C SER A 354 5.97 -27.59 -11.89
N GLY A 355 6.76 -28.38 -11.15
CA GLY A 355 8.23 -28.55 -11.33
C GLY A 355 9.08 -27.58 -10.49
N THR A 356 10.31 -27.23 -10.90
CA THR A 356 11.27 -26.42 -10.10
C THR A 356 11.47 -24.97 -10.57
N GLY A 357 10.73 -24.51 -11.57
CA GLY A 357 10.81 -23.11 -12.04
C GLY A 357 10.30 -22.09 -11.01
N ASN A 358 10.56 -20.81 -11.25
CA ASN A 358 10.08 -19.71 -10.41
C ASN A 358 8.87 -19.00 -11.04
N GLY A 359 8.11 -18.29 -10.22
CA GLY A 359 7.19 -17.25 -10.62
C GLY A 359 7.94 -16.08 -11.27
N GLY A 360 7.34 -15.41 -12.25
CA GLY A 360 7.91 -14.20 -12.84
C GLY A 360 7.73 -13.01 -11.91
N ALA A 361 8.64 -12.04 -11.94
CA ALA A 361 8.47 -10.80 -11.20
C ALA A 361 7.36 -9.93 -11.82
N GLY A 362 6.72 -9.08 -11.02
CA GLY A 362 5.84 -8.04 -11.52
C GLY A 362 6.60 -6.89 -12.18
N GLY A 363 5.95 -6.21 -13.13
CA GLY A 363 6.50 -5.06 -13.84
C GLY A 363 6.45 -3.78 -13.00
N ASN A 364 7.44 -2.91 -13.18
CA ASN A 364 7.49 -1.61 -12.49
C ASN A 364 6.65 -0.56 -13.22
N ILE A 365 6.20 0.46 -12.48
CA ILE A 365 5.45 1.60 -13.03
C ILE A 365 6.12 2.94 -12.69
N THR A 366 6.28 3.82 -13.68
CA THR A 366 6.72 5.21 -13.50
C THR A 366 5.76 6.18 -14.18
N SER A 367 5.25 7.18 -13.45
CA SER A 367 4.32 8.19 -13.98
C SER A 367 4.73 9.61 -13.63
N ASN A 368 4.71 10.53 -14.60
CA ASN A 368 4.92 11.96 -14.37
C ASN A 368 3.72 12.78 -14.84
N LEU A 369 3.03 13.46 -13.94
CA LEU A 369 1.86 14.27 -14.24
C LEU A 369 2.08 15.74 -13.85
N THR A 370 1.80 16.66 -14.76
CA THR A 370 1.86 18.11 -14.52
C THR A 370 0.65 18.81 -15.11
N ALA A 371 -0.11 19.53 -14.28
CA ALA A 371 -1.25 20.34 -14.65
C ALA A 371 -0.98 21.82 -14.33
N ILE A 372 -1.05 22.69 -15.35
CA ILE A 372 -0.83 24.14 -15.18
C ILE A 372 -2.05 24.88 -15.71
N GLY A 373 -2.82 25.51 -14.83
CA GLY A 373 -4.00 26.31 -15.18
C GLY A 373 -3.89 27.76 -14.71
N THR A 374 -4.82 28.60 -15.17
CA THR A 374 -4.86 30.01 -14.76
C THR A 374 -5.77 30.23 -13.56
N THR A 375 -6.93 29.58 -13.54
CA THR A 375 -7.99 29.70 -12.52
C THR A 375 -8.13 28.44 -11.66
N GLY A 376 -7.75 27.28 -12.18
CA GLY A 376 -7.84 25.99 -11.52
C GLY A 376 -6.87 24.98 -12.14
N ALA A 377 -6.31 24.11 -11.31
CA ALA A 377 -5.51 22.98 -11.79
C ALA A 377 -5.74 21.78 -10.86
N PHE A 378 -6.28 20.71 -11.43
CA PHE A 378 -6.46 19.43 -10.77
C PHE A 378 -5.60 18.37 -11.43
N ALA A 379 -4.86 17.61 -10.63
CA ALA A 379 -4.07 16.49 -11.09
C ALA A 379 -4.39 15.25 -10.24
N PHE A 380 -4.85 14.19 -10.91
CA PHE A 380 -5.12 12.89 -10.32
C PHE A 380 -4.20 11.83 -10.95
N SER A 381 -3.50 11.06 -10.12
CA SER A 381 -2.69 9.93 -10.57
C SER A 381 -2.93 8.72 -9.69
N SER A 382 -3.27 7.58 -10.29
CA SER A 382 -3.34 6.28 -9.62
C SER A 382 -2.46 5.28 -10.35
N ILE A 383 -1.40 4.82 -9.69
CA ILE A 383 -0.43 3.90 -10.29
C ILE A 383 -0.20 2.67 -9.42
N GLN A 384 -0.08 1.51 -10.07
CA GLN A 384 0.11 0.23 -9.41
C GLN A 384 1.27 -0.58 -10.03
N GLY A 385 2.21 -1.05 -9.22
CA GLY A 385 3.20 -2.03 -9.64
C GLY A 385 2.57 -3.40 -9.92
N GLY A 386 3.11 -4.17 -10.86
CA GLY A 386 2.60 -5.51 -11.18
C GLY A 386 2.78 -6.49 -10.03
N GLY A 387 1.84 -7.42 -9.84
CA GLY A 387 1.99 -8.50 -8.86
C GLY A 387 3.03 -9.52 -9.28
N GLY A 388 3.70 -10.16 -8.33
CA GLY A 388 4.59 -11.29 -8.58
C GLY A 388 3.81 -12.56 -8.94
N GLY A 389 4.42 -13.41 -9.76
CA GLY A 389 3.81 -14.64 -10.26
C GLY A 389 3.79 -15.78 -9.25
N ASP A 390 2.69 -16.54 -9.22
CA ASP A 390 2.50 -17.68 -8.31
C ASP A 390 3.20 -18.97 -8.77
N VAL A 391 3.59 -19.80 -7.81
CA VAL A 391 4.16 -21.15 -8.00
C VAL A 391 3.27 -22.20 -7.36
N PHE A 392 2.64 -23.03 -8.19
CA PHE A 392 1.89 -24.22 -7.78
C PHE A 392 2.73 -25.49 -7.98
N GLY A 393 2.62 -26.43 -7.03
CA GLY A 393 3.27 -27.75 -7.10
C GLY A 393 3.98 -28.15 -5.81
N THR A 394 4.46 -29.39 -5.75
CA THR A 394 5.18 -29.94 -4.58
C THR A 394 6.69 -29.71 -4.61
N ALA A 395 7.22 -29.14 -5.68
CA ALA A 395 8.65 -28.98 -5.93
C ALA A 395 9.13 -27.54 -5.66
N GLU A 396 10.43 -27.42 -5.36
CA GLU A 396 11.12 -26.18 -4.98
C GLU A 396 11.06 -25.13 -6.09
N GLY A 397 10.28 -24.05 -5.91
CA GLY A 397 10.30 -22.87 -6.78
C GLY A 397 9.84 -21.65 -5.99
N SER A 398 10.37 -20.47 -6.28
CA SER A 398 9.98 -19.23 -5.58
C SER A 398 8.87 -18.51 -6.31
N GLY A 399 7.91 -17.92 -5.59
CA GLY A 399 7.04 -16.89 -6.13
C GLY A 399 7.87 -15.71 -6.65
N GLY A 400 7.32 -14.97 -7.61
CA GLY A 400 7.97 -13.76 -8.11
C GLY A 400 7.80 -12.59 -7.15
N ASP A 401 8.73 -11.65 -7.15
CA ASP A 401 8.59 -10.42 -6.38
C ASP A 401 7.59 -9.47 -7.06
N GLY A 402 6.95 -8.58 -6.28
CA GLY A 402 6.10 -7.52 -6.82
C GLY A 402 6.91 -6.39 -7.47
N GLY A 403 6.27 -5.63 -8.37
CA GLY A 403 6.84 -4.45 -9.03
C GLY A 403 6.68 -3.17 -8.21
N THR A 404 7.59 -2.21 -8.37
CA THR A 404 7.54 -0.91 -7.68
C THR A 404 6.63 0.09 -8.40
N ALA A 405 6.16 1.10 -7.67
CA ALA A 405 5.42 2.23 -8.21
C ALA A 405 6.02 3.58 -7.80
N GLU A 406 6.42 4.37 -8.79
CA GLU A 406 7.10 5.65 -8.60
C GLU A 406 6.52 6.74 -9.51
N GLY A 407 6.65 8.01 -9.11
CA GLY A 407 6.19 9.11 -9.95
C GLY A 407 6.29 10.48 -9.33
N VAL A 408 5.90 11.48 -10.13
CA VAL A 408 5.77 12.87 -9.73
C VAL A 408 4.44 13.42 -10.21
N VAL A 409 3.68 14.09 -9.35
CA VAL A 409 2.39 14.70 -9.66
C VAL A 409 2.39 16.15 -9.18
N ALA A 410 2.13 17.09 -10.09
CA ALA A 410 2.15 18.51 -9.80
C ALA A 410 0.93 19.24 -10.38
N ALA A 411 0.33 20.12 -9.58
CA ALA A 411 -0.66 21.10 -10.04
C ALA A 411 -0.20 22.52 -9.71
N THR A 412 -0.27 23.44 -10.67
CA THR A 412 0.08 24.85 -10.49
C THR A 412 -0.99 25.76 -11.06
N THR A 413 -1.39 26.77 -10.31
CA THR A 413 -2.26 27.84 -10.80
C THR A 413 -1.65 29.23 -10.72
N THR A 414 -2.05 30.11 -11.63
CA THR A 414 -1.74 31.54 -11.52
C THR A 414 -2.61 32.21 -10.45
N SER A 415 -3.89 31.85 -10.43
CA SER A 415 -4.91 32.29 -9.47
C SER A 415 -5.88 31.13 -9.18
N GLY A 416 -6.53 31.14 -8.02
CA GLY A 416 -7.51 30.10 -7.69
C GLY A 416 -6.90 28.84 -7.06
N ILE A 417 -7.44 27.67 -7.40
CA ILE A 417 -7.25 26.42 -6.64
C ILE A 417 -6.28 25.48 -7.37
N ALA A 418 -5.22 25.05 -6.70
CA ALA A 418 -4.37 23.94 -7.14
C ALA A 418 -4.63 22.71 -6.25
N SER A 419 -4.99 21.57 -6.84
CA SER A 419 -5.28 20.35 -6.07
C SER A 419 -4.62 19.15 -6.71
N VAL A 420 -4.02 18.30 -5.88
CA VAL A 420 -3.40 17.05 -6.32
C VAL A 420 -3.85 15.87 -5.47
N GLU A 421 -4.20 14.78 -6.13
CA GLU A 421 -4.44 13.47 -5.53
C GLU A 421 -3.54 12.43 -6.19
N ALA A 422 -2.71 11.74 -5.42
CA ALA A 422 -1.76 10.78 -5.94
C ALA A 422 -1.75 9.48 -5.11
N PHE A 423 -2.01 8.36 -5.78
CA PHE A 423 -2.05 7.01 -5.22
C PHE A 423 -0.92 6.17 -5.82
N TYR A 424 -0.02 5.70 -4.94
CA TYR A 424 1.14 4.88 -5.31
C TYR A 424 1.02 3.52 -4.63
N LEU A 425 0.69 2.48 -5.39
CA LEU A 425 0.47 1.12 -4.89
C LEU A 425 1.56 0.19 -5.43
N ALA A 426 2.32 -0.47 -4.56
CA ALA A 426 3.32 -1.43 -5.00
C ALA A 426 2.68 -2.80 -5.29
N GLY A 427 3.34 -3.60 -6.13
CA GLY A 427 2.94 -4.96 -6.41
C GLY A 427 3.18 -5.89 -5.22
N SER A 428 2.24 -6.80 -4.97
CA SER A 428 2.43 -7.90 -4.01
C SER A 428 3.38 -8.96 -4.56
N GLY A 429 4.02 -9.72 -3.68
CA GLY A 429 4.78 -10.90 -4.04
C GLY A 429 3.89 -12.11 -4.35
N GLY A 430 4.34 -12.97 -5.26
CA GLY A 430 3.66 -14.19 -5.66
C GLY A 430 3.77 -15.30 -4.61
N SER A 431 2.74 -16.12 -4.48
CA SER A 431 2.70 -17.24 -3.54
C SER A 431 3.49 -18.45 -4.04
N ALA A 432 4.00 -19.28 -3.13
CA ALA A 432 4.67 -20.54 -3.44
C ALA A 432 4.09 -21.73 -2.65
N ARG A 433 3.81 -22.83 -3.36
CA ARG A 433 3.42 -24.11 -2.73
C ARG A 433 4.61 -25.04 -2.54
N GLY A 434 4.45 -26.10 -1.75
CA GLY A 434 5.54 -27.02 -1.42
C GLY A 434 6.65 -26.34 -0.62
N SER A 435 7.91 -26.68 -0.86
CA SER A 435 9.09 -26.07 -0.21
C SER A 435 9.54 -24.75 -0.83
N GLY A 436 8.74 -24.18 -1.73
CA GLY A 436 8.99 -22.91 -2.38
C GLY A 436 8.96 -21.70 -1.46
N ILE A 437 9.66 -20.63 -1.83
CA ILE A 437 9.70 -19.36 -1.08
C ILE A 437 8.67 -18.40 -1.68
N GLY A 438 7.81 -17.78 -0.87
CA GLY A 438 6.91 -16.73 -1.34
C GLY A 438 7.71 -15.49 -1.76
N GLY A 439 7.30 -14.83 -2.85
CA GLY A 439 7.95 -13.62 -3.35
C GLY A 439 7.77 -12.44 -2.41
N HIS A 440 8.67 -11.48 -2.44
CA HIS A 440 8.60 -10.28 -1.61
C HIS A 440 7.61 -9.26 -2.19
N GLY A 441 6.95 -8.52 -1.31
CA GLY A 441 6.20 -7.32 -1.71
C GLY A 441 7.14 -6.16 -2.00
N ALA A 442 6.79 -5.32 -2.98
CA ALA A 442 7.60 -4.17 -3.35
C ALA A 442 7.53 -3.05 -2.31
N SER A 443 8.66 -2.37 -2.06
CA SER A 443 8.73 -1.18 -1.20
C SER A 443 8.56 0.11 -2.02
N ILE A 444 8.07 1.17 -1.39
CA ILE A 444 7.93 2.50 -1.99
C ILE A 444 8.53 3.56 -1.05
N SER A 445 9.29 4.50 -1.61
CA SER A 445 9.79 5.69 -0.91
C SER A 445 9.64 6.91 -1.79
N LEU A 446 8.85 7.89 -1.33
CA LEU A 446 8.55 9.11 -2.06
C LEU A 446 9.02 10.33 -1.27
N ASP A 447 9.76 11.21 -1.93
CA ASP A 447 10.24 12.47 -1.38
C ASP A 447 9.73 13.63 -2.25
N ASN A 448 8.73 14.35 -1.72
CA ASN A 448 8.08 15.47 -2.38
C ASN A 448 7.58 15.15 -3.81
N SER A 449 7.18 13.90 -4.04
CA SER A 449 6.63 13.46 -5.33
C SER A 449 5.31 14.14 -5.70
N THR A 450 4.59 14.71 -4.73
CA THR A 450 3.26 15.29 -4.94
C THR A 450 3.25 16.75 -4.50
N THR A 451 2.89 17.69 -5.39
CA THR A 451 2.94 19.14 -5.10
C THR A 451 1.76 19.92 -5.68
N ALA A 452 1.20 20.86 -4.90
CA ALA A 452 0.16 21.79 -5.35
C ALA A 452 0.54 23.23 -5.01
N ILE A 453 0.53 24.12 -6.01
CA ILE A 453 0.96 25.52 -5.85
C ILE A 453 -0.07 26.46 -6.47
N SER A 454 -0.58 27.40 -5.67
CA SER A 454 -1.30 28.58 -6.17
C SER A 454 -0.39 29.80 -6.05
N ASN A 455 -0.24 30.57 -7.12
CA ASN A 455 0.67 31.74 -7.12
C ASN A 455 0.02 33.03 -6.59
N LEU A 456 -1.25 32.98 -6.18
CA LEU A 456 -1.99 34.12 -5.65
C LEU A 456 -2.27 33.93 -4.16
N SER A 457 -2.09 34.99 -3.37
CA SER A 457 -2.31 34.91 -1.92
C SER A 457 -3.77 34.66 -1.50
N SER A 458 -4.73 34.87 -2.40
CA SER A 458 -6.13 34.50 -2.19
C SER A 458 -6.48 33.11 -2.72
N GLY A 459 -5.52 32.40 -3.31
CA GLY A 459 -5.70 31.05 -3.83
C GLY A 459 -5.60 29.99 -2.74
N GLU A 460 -5.80 28.74 -3.15
CA GLU A 460 -5.79 27.58 -2.27
C GLU A 460 -4.91 26.48 -2.88
N SER A 461 -4.31 25.66 -2.02
CA SER A 461 -3.56 24.47 -2.44
C SER A 461 -3.89 23.27 -1.56
N SER A 462 -4.18 22.12 -2.17
CA SER A 462 -4.41 20.86 -1.47
C SER A 462 -3.59 19.74 -2.07
N VAL A 463 -2.99 18.90 -1.23
CA VAL A 463 -2.29 17.67 -1.63
C VAL A 463 -2.81 16.51 -0.81
N LEU A 464 -3.24 15.45 -1.48
CA LEU A 464 -3.44 14.12 -0.91
C LEU A 464 -2.43 13.15 -1.55
N GLN A 465 -1.61 12.50 -0.72
CA GLN A 465 -0.71 11.44 -1.15
C GLN A 465 -1.00 10.15 -0.37
N VAL A 466 -1.27 9.07 -1.11
CA VAL A 466 -1.47 7.73 -0.56
C VAL A 466 -0.35 6.82 -1.06
N VAL A 467 0.34 6.15 -0.14
CA VAL A 467 1.45 5.24 -0.43
C VAL A 467 1.20 3.89 0.22
N GLU A 468 1.06 2.84 -0.59
CA GLU A 468 0.82 1.49 -0.12
C GLU A 468 1.91 0.56 -0.66
N ALA A 469 2.68 -0.06 0.24
CA ALA A 469 3.68 -1.04 -0.15
C ALA A 469 3.05 -2.42 -0.40
N GLY A 470 3.72 -3.24 -1.20
CA GLY A 470 3.21 -4.55 -1.60
C GLY A 470 3.24 -5.56 -0.46
N ALA A 471 2.23 -6.43 -0.38
CA ALA A 471 2.22 -7.57 0.53
C ALA A 471 3.22 -8.67 0.10
N GLY A 472 3.75 -9.42 1.05
CA GLY A 472 4.57 -10.61 0.80
C GLY A 472 3.73 -11.81 0.34
N GLY A 473 4.30 -12.65 -0.51
CA GLY A 473 3.67 -13.86 -1.01
C GLY A 473 3.64 -15.00 0.00
N ASN A 474 2.56 -15.77 0.00
CA ASN A 474 2.41 -16.90 0.93
C ASN A 474 3.36 -18.06 0.60
N SER A 475 3.62 -18.92 1.59
CA SER A 475 4.35 -20.17 1.39
C SER A 475 3.71 -21.33 2.13
N GLU A 476 3.71 -22.53 1.54
CA GLU A 476 3.36 -23.74 2.31
C GLU A 476 4.51 -24.12 3.25
N ARG A 477 5.66 -24.55 2.72
CA ARG A 477 6.78 -25.15 3.48
C ARG A 477 8.11 -24.41 3.35
N GLY A 478 8.27 -23.49 2.40
CA GLY A 478 9.44 -22.60 2.34
C GLY A 478 9.20 -21.29 3.10
N ALA A 479 10.15 -20.36 3.07
CA ALA A 479 9.98 -19.04 3.69
C ALA A 479 8.83 -18.28 3.01
N ALA A 480 7.96 -17.64 3.79
CA ALA A 480 6.98 -16.73 3.20
C ALA A 480 7.64 -15.39 2.88
N GLY A 481 7.07 -14.67 1.92
CA GLY A 481 7.54 -13.38 1.45
C GLY A 481 7.37 -12.31 2.52
N ILE A 482 8.33 -11.39 2.59
CA ILE A 482 8.27 -10.21 3.47
C ILE A 482 7.44 -9.12 2.77
N GLY A 483 6.62 -8.40 3.53
CA GLY A 483 5.91 -7.21 3.04
C GLY A 483 6.86 -6.04 2.77
N GLY A 484 6.56 -5.21 1.77
CA GLY A 484 7.36 -4.03 1.44
C GLY A 484 7.16 -2.89 2.43
N SER A 485 8.17 -2.04 2.62
CA SER A 485 8.04 -0.82 3.43
C SER A 485 7.53 0.36 2.60
N ALA A 486 6.77 1.26 3.22
CA ALA A 486 6.24 2.47 2.60
C ALA A 486 6.76 3.72 3.31
N GLN A 487 7.23 4.70 2.53
CA GLN A 487 7.68 6.00 3.04
C GLN A 487 7.10 7.15 2.20
N SER A 488 6.59 8.16 2.88
CA SER A 488 6.11 9.42 2.29
C SER A 488 6.74 10.63 2.99
N GLN A 489 7.23 11.58 2.20
CA GLN A 489 7.68 12.87 2.69
C GLN A 489 7.05 14.00 1.86
N LEU A 490 6.33 14.91 2.53
CA LEU A 490 5.72 16.10 1.91
C LEU A 490 6.20 17.37 2.59
N ASN A 491 6.67 18.34 1.81
CA ASN A 491 7.09 19.65 2.30
C ASN A 491 6.56 20.74 1.39
N ALA A 492 5.89 21.75 1.95
CA ALA A 492 5.44 22.92 1.21
C ALA A 492 5.64 24.22 2.00
N SER A 493 5.92 25.29 1.26
CA SER A 493 6.00 26.66 1.78
C SER A 493 5.19 27.57 0.86
N ASN A 494 3.96 27.87 1.26
CA ASN A 494 2.97 28.56 0.44
C ASN A 494 2.67 29.96 0.95
N THR A 495 2.10 30.77 0.07
CA THR A 495 1.62 32.13 0.38
C THR A 495 0.11 32.25 0.28
N ASN A 496 -0.59 31.13 0.33
CA ASN A 496 -2.00 30.97 -0.04
C ASN A 496 -2.93 31.38 1.09
N PHE A 497 -4.21 31.56 0.77
CA PHE A 497 -5.24 31.76 1.78
C PHE A 497 -5.43 30.48 2.59
N ASN A 498 -5.55 29.34 1.90
CA ASN A 498 -5.62 28.02 2.52
C ASN A 498 -4.56 27.09 1.92
N SER A 499 -3.93 26.28 2.76
CA SER A 499 -3.07 25.18 2.31
C SER A 499 -3.29 23.95 3.17
N ALA A 500 -3.44 22.79 2.53
CA ALA A 500 -3.60 21.51 3.18
C ALA A 500 -2.65 20.47 2.58
N LEU A 501 -1.99 19.69 3.44
CA LEU A 501 -1.22 18.51 3.06
C LEU A 501 -1.76 17.30 3.85
N THR A 502 -2.16 16.25 3.13
CA THR A 502 -2.58 14.97 3.70
C THR A 502 -1.69 13.85 3.16
N SER A 503 -1.12 13.04 4.04
CA SER A 503 -0.34 11.85 3.68
C SER A 503 -0.88 10.61 4.39
N GLU A 504 -1.16 9.56 3.62
CA GLU A 504 -1.52 8.23 4.11
C GLU A 504 -0.48 7.20 3.68
N VAL A 505 0.06 6.43 4.62
CA VAL A 505 1.13 5.47 4.36
C VAL A 505 0.81 4.11 4.97
N TYR A 506 0.88 3.06 4.16
CA TYR A 506 0.56 1.69 4.54
C TYR A 506 1.74 0.75 4.23
N GLY A 507 2.29 0.13 5.27
CA GLY A 507 3.29 -0.93 5.12
C GLY A 507 2.65 -2.22 4.59
N GLY A 508 3.37 -2.97 3.77
CA GLY A 508 2.87 -4.22 3.20
C GLY A 508 2.74 -5.33 4.23
N GLU A 509 1.70 -6.16 4.11
CA GLU A 509 1.52 -7.33 4.97
C GLU A 509 2.60 -8.39 4.69
N GLY A 510 2.95 -9.19 5.70
CA GLY A 510 3.82 -10.34 5.55
C GLY A 510 3.06 -11.56 5.03
N GLY A 511 3.73 -12.42 4.25
CA GLY A 511 3.11 -13.64 3.71
C GLY A 511 2.87 -14.73 4.76
N ASP A 512 1.79 -15.48 4.63
CA ASP A 512 1.43 -16.60 5.50
C ASP A 512 2.30 -17.85 5.26
N ARG A 513 2.41 -18.70 6.29
CA ARG A 513 3.12 -20.00 6.24
C ARG A 513 2.30 -21.18 6.77
N ASN A 514 2.29 -22.30 6.04
CA ASN A 514 1.53 -23.53 6.40
C ASN A 514 2.43 -24.79 6.56
N ASP A 515 3.24 -24.92 7.64
CA ASP A 515 4.03 -26.15 7.91
C ASP A 515 4.54 -26.26 9.38
N LEU A 516 5.05 -27.44 9.76
CA LEU A 516 5.51 -27.85 11.11
C LEU A 516 6.68 -27.06 11.71
N SER A 517 7.37 -26.22 10.93
CA SER A 517 8.45 -25.37 11.42
C SER A 517 8.69 -24.18 10.50
N GLY A 518 9.24 -23.09 11.04
CA GLY A 518 9.62 -21.88 10.31
C GLY A 518 8.79 -20.65 10.70
N PHE A 519 9.18 -19.50 10.15
CA PHE A 519 8.50 -18.22 10.33
C PHE A 519 7.73 -17.86 9.06
N SER A 520 6.56 -17.27 9.23
CA SER A 520 5.88 -16.49 8.20
C SER A 520 6.67 -15.22 7.86
N GLY A 521 6.20 -14.46 6.88
CA GLY A 521 6.83 -13.24 6.42
C GLY A 521 6.59 -12.11 7.41
N ALA A 522 7.65 -11.34 7.71
CA ALA A 522 7.49 -10.10 8.47
C ALA A 522 6.73 -9.07 7.63
N ALA A 523 5.99 -8.20 8.33
CA ALA A 523 5.38 -7.04 7.73
C ALA A 523 6.40 -5.96 7.34
N GLY A 524 5.99 -5.08 6.44
CA GLY A 524 6.70 -3.86 6.10
C GLY A 524 6.38 -2.70 7.05
N GLU A 525 7.33 -1.77 7.17
CA GLU A 525 7.20 -0.56 7.99
C GLU A 525 6.51 0.57 7.21
N ALA A 526 5.86 1.48 7.93
CA ALA A 526 5.27 2.71 7.38
C ALA A 526 5.89 3.95 8.02
N THR A 527 6.31 4.93 7.22
CA THR A 527 6.82 6.22 7.70
C THR A 527 6.27 7.39 6.89
N ALA A 528 5.71 8.39 7.57
CA ALA A 528 5.16 9.60 6.97
C ALA A 528 5.70 10.86 7.67
N ASP A 529 6.31 11.78 6.91
CA ASP A 529 6.82 13.06 7.42
C ASP A 529 6.25 14.23 6.59
N VAL A 530 5.44 15.10 7.19
CA VAL A 530 4.77 16.22 6.51
C VAL A 530 5.08 17.57 7.16
N THR A 531 5.51 18.55 6.37
CA THR A 531 5.76 19.92 6.82
C THR A 531 5.09 20.94 5.92
N LEU A 532 4.22 21.77 6.48
CA LEU A 532 3.57 22.88 5.79
C LEU A 532 3.87 24.20 6.50
N GLN A 533 4.42 25.16 5.75
CA GLN A 533 4.42 26.56 6.11
C GLN A 533 3.48 27.31 5.18
N ASN A 534 2.51 28.07 5.71
CA ASN A 534 1.64 28.92 4.91
C ASN A 534 1.51 30.33 5.50
N ILE A 535 1.25 31.33 4.66
CA ILE A 535 0.89 32.67 5.14
C ILE A 535 -0.50 32.65 5.76
N GLY A 536 -1.47 32.07 5.05
CA GLY A 536 -2.85 31.86 5.51
C GLY A 536 -3.00 30.62 6.39
N ASP A 537 -4.14 29.93 6.29
CA ASP A 537 -4.43 28.74 7.10
C ASP A 537 -3.54 27.58 6.66
N ALA A 538 -3.00 26.86 7.62
CA ALA A 538 -2.15 25.71 7.39
C ALA A 538 -2.76 24.47 8.04
N THR A 539 -3.05 23.45 7.25
CA THR A 539 -3.57 22.16 7.73
C THR A 539 -2.65 21.02 7.31
N VAL A 540 -2.27 20.19 8.28
CA VAL A 540 -1.50 18.97 8.05
C VAL A 540 -2.26 17.80 8.65
N GLU A 541 -2.45 16.75 7.85
CA GLU A 541 -3.01 15.47 8.29
C GLU A 541 -2.07 14.34 7.88
N VAL A 542 -1.75 13.45 8.81
CA VAL A 542 -0.84 12.33 8.55
C VAL A 542 -1.36 11.06 9.18
N PHE A 543 -1.47 10.01 8.36
CA PHE A 543 -1.86 8.68 8.78
C PHE A 543 -0.76 7.70 8.37
N SER A 544 -0.29 6.88 9.32
CA SER A 544 0.71 5.85 9.06
C SER A 544 0.28 4.53 9.69
N PHE A 545 0.28 3.44 8.91
CA PHE A 545 -0.15 2.11 9.31
C PHE A 545 0.93 1.09 8.99
N GLY A 546 1.53 0.47 10.01
CA GLY A 546 2.45 -0.66 9.80
C GLY A 546 1.71 -1.88 9.25
N GLY A 547 2.37 -2.68 8.42
CA GLY A 547 1.75 -3.88 7.84
C GLY A 547 1.47 -4.97 8.88
N GLN A 548 0.54 -5.87 8.61
CA GLN A 548 0.29 -7.03 9.48
C GLN A 548 1.34 -8.13 9.24
N GLY A 549 1.82 -8.76 10.29
CA GLY A 549 2.72 -9.91 10.20
C GLY A 549 1.99 -11.14 9.66
N GLY A 550 2.66 -11.95 8.84
CA GLY A 550 2.03 -13.13 8.25
C GLY A 550 1.67 -14.19 9.29
N ASN A 551 0.62 -14.96 9.06
CA ASN A 551 0.17 -16.02 9.95
C ASN A 551 0.98 -17.30 9.78
N GLY A 552 1.28 -17.98 10.89
CA GLY A 552 1.80 -19.35 10.90
C GLY A 552 0.68 -20.36 11.16
N THR A 553 0.62 -21.46 10.40
CA THR A 553 -0.26 -22.59 10.73
C THR A 553 0.52 -23.90 10.80
N SER A 554 -0.06 -24.90 11.46
CA SER A 554 0.47 -26.27 11.52
C SER A 554 1.83 -26.42 12.22
N GLY A 555 2.23 -25.46 13.07
CA GLY A 555 3.50 -25.45 13.80
C GLY A 555 4.47 -24.34 13.39
N ALA A 556 4.16 -23.59 12.33
CA ALA A 556 4.85 -22.36 11.99
C ALA A 556 4.53 -21.26 13.01
N SER A 557 5.52 -20.41 13.29
CA SER A 557 5.33 -19.21 14.11
C SER A 557 4.79 -18.08 13.24
N GLY A 558 3.92 -17.24 13.81
CA GLY A 558 3.54 -15.97 13.22
C GLY A 558 4.73 -15.01 13.22
N ALA A 559 4.66 -13.96 12.39
CA ALA A 559 5.72 -12.99 12.24
C ALA A 559 5.33 -11.64 12.84
N ASP A 560 6.32 -10.82 13.15
CA ASP A 560 6.07 -9.52 13.76
C ASP A 560 5.34 -8.56 12.80
N GLY A 561 4.49 -7.72 13.38
CA GLY A 561 3.81 -6.63 12.70
C GLY A 561 4.75 -5.45 12.45
N GLY A 562 4.39 -4.64 11.45
CA GLY A 562 5.21 -3.55 10.94
C GLY A 562 5.20 -2.36 11.90
N LYS A 563 6.34 -1.68 12.00
CA LYS A 563 6.41 -0.42 12.74
C LYS A 563 5.75 0.70 11.97
N SER A 564 5.30 1.72 12.70
CA SER A 564 4.70 2.91 12.11
C SER A 564 5.24 4.20 12.71
N ARG A 565 5.49 5.21 11.88
CA ARG A 565 5.89 6.54 12.35
C ARG A 565 5.21 7.62 11.52
N ALA A 566 4.51 8.53 12.19
CA ALA A 566 3.91 9.71 11.58
C ALA A 566 4.44 11.00 12.24
N SER A 567 4.85 11.97 11.44
CA SER A 567 5.29 13.29 11.90
C SER A 567 4.66 14.38 11.04
N GLY A 568 4.07 15.39 11.68
CA GLY A 568 3.46 16.53 11.00
C GLY A 568 3.80 17.86 11.65
N SER A 569 4.03 18.86 10.83
CA SER A 569 4.30 20.24 11.25
C SER A 569 3.50 21.23 10.40
N SER A 570 2.61 21.99 11.04
CA SER A 570 1.82 23.04 10.41
C SER A 570 2.18 24.41 10.99
N ILE A 571 2.59 25.36 10.14
CA ILE A 571 2.98 26.72 10.53
C ILE A 571 2.17 27.73 9.72
N SER A 572 1.31 28.50 10.39
CA SER A 572 0.60 29.65 9.82
C SER A 572 1.22 30.97 10.27
N GLN A 573 1.47 31.89 9.33
CA GLN A 573 2.02 33.21 9.66
C GLN A 573 0.96 34.22 10.11
N THR A 574 -0.26 34.13 9.58
CA THR A 574 -1.30 35.15 9.80
C THR A 574 -2.63 34.60 10.29
N MET A 575 -2.88 33.29 10.11
CA MET A 575 -4.15 32.64 10.43
C MET A 575 -3.93 31.41 11.35
N SER A 576 -4.79 30.39 11.25
CA SER A 576 -4.74 29.23 12.14
C SER A 576 -3.83 28.12 11.60
N ALA A 577 -3.30 27.32 12.51
CA ALA A 577 -2.49 26.15 12.18
C ALA A 577 -3.09 24.90 12.84
N ILE A 578 -3.35 23.88 12.04
CA ILE A 578 -3.88 22.58 12.48
C ILE A 578 -2.92 21.48 12.02
N SER A 579 -2.56 20.60 12.95
CA SER A 579 -1.78 19.39 12.70
C SER A 579 -2.46 18.20 13.38
N SER A 580 -2.89 17.20 12.62
CA SER A 580 -3.55 15.99 13.14
C SER A 580 -2.83 14.75 12.64
N ILE A 581 -2.29 13.96 13.57
CA ILE A 581 -1.34 12.89 13.27
C ILE A 581 -1.80 11.59 13.94
N GLU A 582 -1.94 10.53 13.15
CA GLU A 582 -2.30 9.21 13.62
C GLU A 582 -1.28 8.16 13.14
N SER A 583 -0.82 7.32 14.05
CA SER A 583 0.16 6.28 13.76
C SER A 583 -0.26 4.95 14.41
N TYR A 584 -0.47 3.93 13.60
CA TYR A 584 -0.89 2.60 14.01
C TYR A 584 0.19 1.58 13.71
N GLY A 585 0.70 0.88 14.73
CA GLY A 585 1.57 -0.27 14.53
C GLY A 585 0.78 -1.45 13.97
N GLY A 586 1.41 -2.24 13.11
CA GLY A 586 0.77 -3.42 12.52
C GLY A 586 0.67 -4.58 13.50
N ASP A 587 -0.36 -5.41 13.36
CA ASP A 587 -0.55 -6.57 14.23
C ASP A 587 0.44 -7.69 13.90
N GLY A 588 0.87 -8.45 14.92
CA GLY A 588 1.65 -9.65 14.75
C GLY A 588 0.81 -10.82 14.24
N GLY A 589 1.42 -11.69 13.45
CA GLY A 589 0.76 -12.85 12.87
C GLY A 589 0.40 -13.92 13.89
N SER A 590 -0.73 -14.60 13.64
CA SER A 590 -1.26 -15.65 14.51
C SER A 590 -0.57 -17.01 14.32
N THR A 591 -0.76 -17.94 15.27
CA THR A 591 -0.31 -19.34 15.15
C THR A 591 -1.46 -20.35 15.27
N GLY A 592 -1.92 -20.91 14.16
CA GLY A 592 -3.04 -21.86 14.15
C GLY A 592 -2.68 -23.22 14.77
N GLY A 593 -3.34 -23.58 15.88
CA GLY A 593 -3.48 -24.98 16.34
C GLY A 593 -2.36 -25.59 17.18
N GLN A 594 -1.32 -24.85 17.56
CA GLN A 594 -0.25 -25.28 18.48
C GLN A 594 0.16 -24.13 19.43
N PRO A 595 0.67 -24.41 20.65
CA PRO A 595 1.09 -23.39 21.62
C PRO A 595 2.46 -22.79 21.27
N THR A 596 2.59 -22.24 20.07
CA THR A 596 3.75 -21.45 19.63
C THR A 596 3.48 -19.97 19.87
N LEU A 597 4.53 -19.20 20.10
CA LEU A 597 4.41 -17.73 20.21
C LEU A 597 4.02 -17.17 18.85
N GLY A 598 2.97 -16.33 18.83
CA GLY A 598 2.66 -15.49 17.67
C GLY A 598 3.67 -14.36 17.53
N GLY A 599 3.54 -13.60 16.45
CA GLY A 599 4.34 -12.39 16.25
C GLY A 599 3.99 -11.30 17.26
N LEU A 600 4.95 -10.42 17.54
CA LEU A 600 4.69 -9.20 18.28
C LEU A 600 4.06 -8.17 17.32
N GLY A 601 3.07 -7.42 17.80
CA GLY A 601 2.62 -6.20 17.13
C GLY A 601 3.68 -5.10 17.13
N GLY A 602 3.64 -4.25 16.11
CA GLY A 602 4.64 -3.23 15.83
C GLY A 602 4.58 -2.01 16.75
N ASP A 603 5.75 -1.41 16.97
CA ASP A 603 5.92 -0.14 17.66
C ASP A 603 5.38 1.03 16.81
N THR A 604 4.98 2.11 17.46
CA THR A 604 4.43 3.30 16.79
C THR A 604 4.86 4.61 17.43
N SER A 605 4.96 5.67 16.61
CA SER A 605 5.25 7.04 17.07
C SER A 605 4.45 8.07 16.26
N ALA A 606 3.77 8.98 16.95
CA ALA A 606 3.06 10.12 16.36
C ALA A 606 3.60 11.44 16.91
N ILE A 607 4.04 12.35 16.03
CA ILE A 607 4.58 13.66 16.40
C ILE A 607 3.79 14.74 15.65
N SER A 608 3.14 15.65 16.38
CA SER A 608 2.31 16.71 15.83
C SER A 608 2.77 18.08 16.34
N PHE A 609 3.02 19.01 15.41
CA PHE A 609 3.41 20.38 15.71
C PHE A 609 2.52 21.38 14.97
N ALA A 610 1.96 22.35 15.69
CA ALA A 610 1.17 23.44 15.13
C ALA A 610 1.62 24.79 15.66
N GLN A 611 1.85 25.77 14.78
CA GLN A 611 2.24 27.13 15.16
C GLN A 611 1.41 28.19 14.42
N ALA A 612 0.74 29.07 15.16
CA ALA A 612 0.01 30.22 14.63
C ALA A 612 0.65 31.54 15.11
N ASN A 613 1.21 32.31 14.18
CA ASN A 613 1.90 33.57 14.51
C ASN A 613 0.98 34.82 14.46
N GLY A 614 -0.25 34.68 13.95
CA GLY A 614 -1.22 35.76 13.88
C GLY A 614 -1.84 36.13 15.24
N VAL A 615 -2.45 37.32 15.30
CA VAL A 615 -3.12 37.81 16.52
C VAL A 615 -4.48 37.14 16.70
N ASN A 616 -4.77 36.63 17.90
CA ASN A 616 -6.00 35.90 18.24
C ASN A 616 -6.23 34.63 17.41
N GLN A 617 -5.17 33.97 16.93
CA GLN A 617 -5.29 32.76 16.11
C GLN A 617 -5.21 31.47 16.92
N VAL A 618 -5.66 30.37 16.31
CA VAL A 618 -5.69 29.05 16.95
C VAL A 618 -4.56 28.18 16.41
N ALA A 619 -3.78 27.59 17.31
CA ALA A 619 -2.86 26.51 17.01
C ALA A 619 -3.40 25.22 17.65
N THR A 620 -3.67 24.20 16.83
CA THR A 620 -4.19 22.91 17.28
C THR A 620 -3.28 21.78 16.81
N SER A 621 -2.78 20.98 17.75
CA SER A 621 -2.01 19.77 17.48
C SER A 621 -2.69 18.58 18.14
N ASN A 622 -2.87 17.51 17.36
CA ASN A 622 -3.36 16.22 17.80
C ASN A 622 -2.36 15.14 17.36
N ALA A 623 -1.91 14.31 18.29
CA ALA A 623 -1.04 13.17 18.02
C ALA A 623 -1.62 11.92 18.67
N GLN A 624 -1.89 10.90 17.87
CA GLN A 624 -2.42 9.62 18.32
C GLN A 624 -1.52 8.47 17.86
N SER A 625 -1.05 7.67 18.80
CA SER A 625 -0.14 6.55 18.56
C SER A 625 -0.72 5.28 19.18
N ILE A 626 -0.99 4.27 18.36
CA ILE A 626 -1.68 3.03 18.74
C ILE A 626 -0.83 1.83 18.29
N ALA A 627 -0.23 1.09 19.23
CA ALA A 627 0.67 -0.02 18.92
C ALA A 627 -0.08 -1.29 18.50
N GLY A 628 0.56 -2.11 17.67
CA GLY A 628 -0.04 -3.36 17.18
C GLY A 628 -0.27 -4.39 18.28
N TYR A 629 -1.18 -5.31 17.99
CA TYR A 629 -1.49 -6.46 18.84
C TYR A 629 -0.59 -7.65 18.56
N ALA A 630 -0.29 -8.46 19.57
CA ALA A 630 0.19 -9.82 19.38
C ALA A 630 -1.00 -10.78 19.31
N VAL A 631 -1.05 -11.65 18.30
CA VAL A 631 -2.14 -12.62 18.12
C VAL A 631 -1.61 -14.04 18.39
N SER A 632 -2.19 -14.77 19.35
CA SER A 632 -1.93 -16.20 19.53
C SER A 632 -3.23 -16.99 19.53
N ASP A 633 -3.35 -17.89 18.55
CA ASP A 633 -4.54 -18.72 18.31
C ASP A 633 -4.62 -19.93 19.27
N ALA A 634 -3.75 -20.00 20.28
CA ALA A 634 -3.76 -21.02 21.33
C ALA A 634 -4.91 -20.78 22.33
N GLY A 635 -6.14 -20.67 21.83
CA GLY A 635 -7.43 -20.87 22.51
C GLY A 635 -7.71 -20.07 23.78
N ASN A 636 -6.82 -19.15 24.19
CA ASN A 636 -6.88 -18.50 25.50
C ASN A 636 -6.08 -17.20 25.61
N VAL A 637 -5.04 -16.92 24.82
CA VAL A 637 -4.31 -15.64 24.97
C VAL A 637 -5.08 -14.53 24.25
N LEU A 638 -5.70 -13.63 25.03
CA LEU A 638 -6.29 -12.40 24.52
C LEU A 638 -5.24 -11.63 23.69
N SER A 639 -5.68 -11.08 22.56
CA SER A 639 -4.93 -10.09 21.79
C SER A 639 -4.46 -8.97 22.73
N ILE A 640 -3.16 -8.91 23.04
CA ILE A 640 -2.57 -7.86 23.88
C ILE A 640 -1.76 -6.92 23.00
N ARG A 641 -1.79 -5.62 23.30
CA ARG A 641 -0.86 -4.69 22.66
C ARG A 641 0.54 -5.05 23.12
N SER A 642 1.43 -5.38 22.19
CA SER A 642 2.80 -5.76 22.51
C SER A 642 3.83 -4.71 22.11
N GLY A 643 3.50 -3.83 21.17
CA GLY A 643 4.38 -2.72 20.76
C GLY A 643 4.36 -1.55 21.75
N ALA A 644 5.37 -0.70 21.66
CA ALA A 644 5.42 0.60 22.35
C ALA A 644 4.69 1.68 21.53
N ALA A 645 4.07 2.64 22.22
CA ALA A 645 3.41 3.79 21.62
C ALA A 645 3.90 5.10 22.21
N GLU A 646 4.26 6.04 21.33
CA GLU A 646 4.71 7.38 21.71
C GLU A 646 3.92 8.45 20.95
N ALA A 647 3.30 9.38 21.68
CA ALA A 647 2.57 10.51 21.12
C ALA A 647 3.12 11.84 21.66
N PHE A 648 3.52 12.74 20.76
CA PHE A 648 4.00 14.07 21.08
C PHE A 648 3.18 15.12 20.34
N ALA A 649 2.46 15.98 21.06
CA ALA A 649 1.72 17.10 20.49
C ALA A 649 2.27 18.43 21.02
N THR A 650 2.46 19.40 20.14
CA THR A 650 2.93 20.74 20.49
C THR A 650 2.18 21.80 19.70
N SER A 651 1.53 22.72 20.41
CA SER A 651 0.83 23.87 19.84
C SER A 651 1.41 25.18 20.36
N VAL A 652 1.67 26.13 19.47
CA VAL A 652 2.20 27.45 19.82
C VAL A 652 1.35 28.54 19.17
N SER A 653 0.78 29.44 19.97
CA SER A 653 0.04 30.61 19.50
C SER A 653 0.51 31.86 20.26
N ALA A 654 1.25 32.74 19.57
CA ALA A 654 1.92 33.88 20.20
C ALA A 654 0.98 34.86 20.93
N SER A 655 -0.28 34.93 20.51
CA SER A 655 -1.29 35.82 21.09
C SER A 655 -2.72 35.29 20.91
N GLY A 656 -2.88 33.97 20.91
CA GLY A 656 -4.16 33.29 20.75
C GLY A 656 -4.27 32.04 21.61
N THR A 657 -5.07 31.08 21.17
CA THR A 657 -5.29 29.82 21.89
C THR A 657 -4.40 28.73 21.31
N ALA A 658 -3.70 28.00 22.17
CA ALA A 658 -2.97 26.79 21.82
C ALA A 658 -3.69 25.59 22.46
N THR A 659 -4.07 24.61 21.64
CA THR A 659 -4.69 23.36 22.10
C THR A 659 -3.84 22.19 21.62
N SER A 660 -3.39 21.34 22.53
CA SER A 660 -2.55 20.18 22.22
C SER A 660 -3.11 18.92 22.87
N THR A 661 -3.23 17.84 22.10
CA THR A 661 -3.71 16.53 22.59
C THR A 661 -2.76 15.44 22.13
N ALA A 662 -2.24 14.64 23.07
CA ALA A 662 -1.43 13.46 22.79
C ALA A 662 -2.11 12.20 23.37
N VAL A 663 -2.26 11.16 22.56
CA VAL A 663 -2.87 9.87 22.94
C VAL A 663 -1.92 8.74 22.56
N ALA A 664 -1.45 7.95 23.52
CA ALA A 664 -0.61 6.78 23.26
C ALA A 664 -1.19 5.50 23.87
N GLU A 665 -1.34 4.46 23.06
CA GLU A 665 -1.88 3.17 23.48
C GLU A 665 -0.98 2.01 23.04
N GLY A 666 -0.35 1.33 24.00
CA GLY A 666 0.63 0.28 23.76
C GLY A 666 1.00 -0.45 25.05
N ARG A 667 1.94 -1.39 24.97
CA ARG A 667 2.50 -2.10 26.13
C ARG A 667 3.28 -1.15 27.04
N VAL A 668 3.98 -0.23 26.40
CA VAL A 668 4.65 0.92 27.00
C VAL A 668 4.11 2.14 26.25
N SER A 669 3.44 3.02 26.96
CA SER A 669 2.73 4.16 26.38
C SER A 669 3.27 5.46 26.97
N ARG A 670 3.60 6.41 26.10
CA ARG A 670 4.10 7.73 26.48
C ARG A 670 3.36 8.81 25.69
N ALA A 671 2.62 9.67 26.38
CA ALA A 671 1.96 10.82 25.79
C ALA A 671 2.49 12.13 26.41
N VAL A 672 2.96 13.04 25.56
CA VAL A 672 3.46 14.36 25.94
C VAL A 672 2.73 15.41 25.14
N SER A 673 2.11 16.37 25.82
CA SER A 673 1.34 17.44 25.19
C SER A 673 1.81 18.80 25.70
N ILE A 674 2.12 19.72 24.78
CA ILE A 674 2.62 21.06 25.08
C ILE A 674 1.74 22.09 24.37
N ALA A 675 1.15 23.03 25.10
CA ALA A 675 0.37 24.13 24.54
C ALA A 675 0.88 25.47 25.08
N ASP A 676 1.38 26.34 24.21
CA ASP A 676 1.92 27.66 24.56
C ASP A 676 1.08 28.77 23.90
N GLY A 677 0.35 29.54 24.72
CA GLY A 677 -0.43 30.68 24.25
C GLY A 677 -1.13 31.42 25.38
N MET A 678 -2.02 32.36 25.04
CA MET A 678 -2.84 33.07 26.04
C MET A 678 -3.78 32.13 26.79
N ASN A 679 -4.18 31.03 26.13
CA ASN A 679 -4.81 29.86 26.74
C ASN A 679 -4.06 28.62 26.20
N GLY A 680 -3.19 28.05 27.01
CA GLY A 680 -2.48 26.80 26.74
C GLY A 680 -3.26 25.61 27.31
N ASN A 681 -4.10 24.99 26.49
CA ASN A 681 -4.84 23.78 26.85
C ASN A 681 -4.06 22.54 26.38
N SER A 682 -3.54 21.76 27.31
CA SER A 682 -2.81 20.54 26.99
C SER A 682 -3.45 19.31 27.67
N THR A 683 -3.61 18.25 26.89
CA THR A 683 -4.12 16.94 27.33
C THR A 683 -3.18 15.83 26.89
N ALA A 684 -2.78 14.96 27.81
CA ALA A 684 -2.01 13.73 27.52
C ALA A 684 -2.75 12.52 28.06
N ILE A 685 -2.99 11.53 27.21
CA ILE A 685 -3.72 10.30 27.51
C ILE A 685 -2.82 9.12 27.18
N THR A 686 -2.64 8.23 28.13
CA THR A 686 -2.09 6.90 27.84
C THR A 686 -3.09 5.83 28.19
N ALA A 687 -3.09 4.76 27.41
CA ALA A 687 -3.85 3.57 27.71
C ALA A 687 -2.97 2.33 27.46
N SER A 688 -3.32 1.24 28.12
CA SER A 688 -2.71 -0.06 27.85
C SER A 688 -3.72 -1.17 28.14
N ALA A 689 -3.47 -2.31 27.52
CA ALA A 689 -4.22 -3.53 27.72
C ALA A 689 -3.26 -4.71 27.81
N GLY A 690 -3.49 -5.62 28.76
CA GLY A 690 -2.94 -6.98 28.66
C GLY A 690 -1.90 -7.40 29.69
N VAL A 691 -1.87 -6.79 30.88
CA VAL A 691 -1.18 -7.42 32.02
C VAL A 691 -1.79 -8.82 32.23
N THR A 692 -0.99 -9.88 32.28
CA THR A 692 -1.45 -11.20 32.74
C THR A 692 -0.89 -11.44 34.14
N LEU A 693 -1.76 -11.53 35.15
CA LEU A 693 -1.34 -11.81 36.53
C LEU A 693 -1.21 -13.33 36.74
N GLY A 694 0.04 -13.81 36.81
CA GLY A 694 0.34 -15.21 37.11
C GLY A 694 0.35 -16.13 35.88
N SER A 695 0.98 -17.29 36.01
CA SER A 695 1.36 -18.16 34.89
C SER A 695 0.24 -19.06 34.36
N GLY A 696 -1.04 -18.73 34.53
CA GLY A 696 -2.12 -19.69 34.22
C GLY A 696 -3.57 -19.21 34.13
N THR A 697 -3.90 -17.97 34.50
CA THR A 697 -5.26 -17.39 34.32
C THR A 697 -5.18 -16.06 33.58
N LEU A 698 -6.16 -15.83 32.70
CA LEU A 698 -6.18 -14.81 31.66
C LEU A 698 -6.75 -13.48 32.15
N ASP A 699 -6.19 -12.96 33.23
CA ASP A 699 -6.75 -11.77 33.84
C ASP A 699 -6.18 -10.53 33.15
N SER A 700 -6.82 -10.08 32.06
CA SER A 700 -6.37 -8.87 31.36
C SER A 700 -6.81 -7.62 32.13
N ILE A 701 -5.85 -6.82 32.61
CA ILE A 701 -6.14 -5.47 33.12
C ILE A 701 -6.06 -4.49 31.96
N ARG A 702 -7.06 -3.61 31.84
CA ARG A 702 -7.00 -2.43 30.97
C ARG A 702 -6.95 -1.18 31.85
N PHE A 703 -6.22 -0.17 31.41
CA PHE A 703 -6.27 1.11 32.10
C PHE A 703 -6.21 2.29 31.14
N THR A 704 -6.71 3.43 31.61
CA THR A 704 -6.59 4.73 30.97
C THR A 704 -6.05 5.74 31.98
N ASN A 705 -5.04 6.52 31.59
CA ASN A 705 -4.39 7.55 32.38
C ASN A 705 -4.41 8.88 31.61
N SER A 706 -5.19 9.85 32.07
CA SER A 706 -5.37 11.15 31.42
C SER A 706 -4.91 12.28 32.32
N VAL A 707 -4.18 13.24 31.76
CA VAL A 707 -3.70 14.44 32.43
C VAL A 707 -4.06 15.66 31.59
N THR A 708 -4.71 16.65 32.20
CA THR A 708 -5.10 17.90 31.55
C THR A 708 -4.62 19.10 32.35
N ALA A 709 -4.11 20.12 31.65
CA ALA A 709 -3.77 21.42 32.21
C ALA A 709 -4.27 22.55 31.30
N ASN A 710 -4.78 23.62 31.93
CA ASN A 710 -5.11 24.87 31.25
C ASN A 710 -4.37 26.01 31.95
N VAL A 711 -3.37 26.58 31.28
CA VAL A 711 -2.52 27.65 31.80
C VAL A 711 -2.54 28.87 30.86
N GLY A 712 -2.52 30.08 31.38
CA GLY A 712 -2.38 31.32 30.61
C GLY A 712 -0.93 31.61 30.22
N SER A 713 -0.24 30.60 29.69
CA SER A 713 1.15 30.55 29.20
C SER A 713 1.39 29.16 28.60
N GLN A 714 2.65 28.71 28.53
CA GLN A 714 2.99 27.31 28.29
C GLN A 714 2.39 26.38 29.36
N SER A 715 1.66 25.36 28.92
CA SER A 715 1.31 24.17 29.67
C SER A 715 1.94 22.94 29.03
N ARG A 716 2.58 22.10 29.83
CA ARG A 716 3.17 20.81 29.44
C ARG A 716 2.60 19.72 30.34
N VAL A 717 1.95 18.73 29.75
CA VAL A 717 1.43 17.57 30.47
C VAL A 717 2.01 16.27 29.94
N GLU A 718 2.21 15.33 30.86
CA GLU A 718 2.87 14.05 30.59
C GLU A 718 2.11 12.89 31.21
N SER A 719 1.68 11.92 30.41
CA SER A 719 1.04 10.69 30.88
C SER A 719 1.88 9.52 30.41
N TYR A 720 2.40 8.72 31.36
CA TYR A 720 3.28 7.59 31.09
C TYR A 720 2.64 6.37 31.70
N SER A 721 2.69 5.25 30.99
CA SER A 721 2.21 4.00 31.53
C SER A 721 2.90 2.78 30.93
N ALA A 722 3.03 1.72 31.72
CA ALA A 722 3.67 0.49 31.29
C ALA A 722 3.02 -0.73 31.95
N VAL A 723 2.82 -1.80 31.17
CA VAL A 723 2.30 -3.10 31.66
C VAL A 723 3.35 -4.19 31.80
N ASP A 724 4.58 -3.91 31.34
CA ASP A 724 5.70 -4.85 31.35
C ASP A 724 6.58 -4.75 32.60
N GLY A 725 6.15 -3.97 33.60
CA GLY A 725 6.94 -3.66 34.78
C GLY A 725 8.00 -2.56 34.58
N THR A 726 8.03 -1.86 33.44
CA THR A 726 8.90 -0.71 33.25
C THR A 726 8.58 0.37 34.28
N MET A 727 9.49 0.56 35.24
CA MET A 727 9.36 1.55 36.30
C MET A 727 9.62 2.96 35.76
N TRP A 728 8.75 3.90 36.16
CA TRP A 728 8.90 5.33 35.91
C TRP A 728 9.25 6.07 37.20
N SER A 729 9.92 7.21 37.08
CA SER A 729 10.31 8.04 38.21
C SER A 729 9.88 9.48 38.02
N ALA A 730 9.73 10.23 39.12
CA ALA A 730 9.49 11.67 39.04
C ALA A 730 10.59 12.44 38.29
N SER A 731 11.79 11.85 38.13
CA SER A 731 12.89 12.45 37.36
C SER A 731 12.67 12.41 35.84
N ASP A 732 11.73 11.61 35.36
CA ASP A 732 11.38 11.51 33.94
C ASP A 732 10.48 12.68 33.48
N VAL A 733 9.85 13.38 34.43
CA VAL A 733 8.82 14.42 34.19
C VAL A 733 9.13 15.77 34.85
N THR A 734 10.42 16.08 35.08
CA THR A 734 10.85 17.27 35.85
C THR A 734 10.40 18.61 35.27
N ASN A 735 9.93 18.65 34.03
CA ASN A 735 9.50 19.86 33.34
C ASN A 735 7.98 19.92 33.10
N ALA A 736 7.22 18.92 33.59
CA ALA A 736 5.78 18.86 33.38
C ALA A 736 5.03 19.76 34.37
N ASN A 737 4.03 20.48 33.89
CA ASN A 737 3.08 21.23 34.71
C ASN A 737 2.02 20.33 35.34
N ALA A 738 1.71 19.21 34.70
CA ALA A 738 1.02 18.09 35.35
C ALA A 738 1.52 16.77 34.75
N TYR A 739 1.55 15.73 35.56
CA TYR A 739 1.98 14.42 35.11
C TYR A 739 1.27 13.29 35.86
N SER A 740 1.28 12.13 35.23
CA SER A 740 0.85 10.88 35.84
C SER A 740 1.69 9.73 35.28
N LEU A 741 2.34 8.99 36.17
CA LEU A 741 3.20 7.86 35.90
C LEU A 741 2.52 6.61 36.46
N LEU A 742 2.36 5.56 35.67
CA LEU A 742 1.76 4.30 36.13
C LEU A 742 2.59 3.11 35.67
N THR A 743 3.07 2.31 36.61
CA THR A 743 3.72 1.02 36.35
C THR A 743 2.82 -0.09 36.85
N MET A 744 2.38 -0.96 35.95
CA MET A 744 1.61 -2.15 36.30
C MET A 744 2.52 -3.38 36.39
N SER A 745 2.12 -4.33 37.23
CA SER A 745 2.90 -5.53 37.56
C SER A 745 4.37 -5.23 37.90
N PRO A 746 4.63 -4.30 38.85
CA PRO A 746 5.98 -4.07 39.33
C PRO A 746 6.58 -5.37 39.90
N THR A 747 7.89 -5.54 39.80
CA THR A 747 8.53 -6.70 40.43
C THR A 747 8.48 -6.56 41.96
N LEU A 748 8.58 -7.67 42.70
CA LEU A 748 8.65 -7.61 44.16
C LEU A 748 9.82 -6.73 44.66
N SER A 749 10.92 -6.71 43.91
CA SER A 749 12.06 -5.84 44.21
C SER A 749 11.68 -4.36 44.07
N ASP A 750 10.94 -4.00 43.02
CA ASP A 750 10.50 -2.63 42.78
C ASP A 750 9.55 -2.17 43.88
N VAL A 751 8.59 -3.01 44.27
CA VAL A 751 7.66 -2.75 45.39
C VAL A 751 8.42 -2.52 46.70
N GLN A 752 9.42 -3.36 47.00
CA GLN A 752 10.20 -3.23 48.23
C GLN A 752 11.05 -1.97 48.27
N ILE A 753 11.60 -1.57 47.12
CA ILE A 753 12.37 -0.33 46.99
C ILE A 753 11.45 0.87 47.19
N GLU A 754 10.32 0.89 46.49
CA GLU A 754 9.38 2.01 46.49
C GLU A 754 8.76 2.23 47.88
N LEU A 755 8.38 1.14 48.55
CA LEU A 755 7.67 1.23 49.83
C LEU A 755 8.60 1.19 51.05
N ALA A 756 9.92 1.18 50.89
CA ALA A 756 10.88 0.94 51.98
C ALA A 756 10.69 1.84 53.22
N SER A 757 10.18 3.07 53.05
CA SER A 757 9.89 4.04 54.12
C SER A 757 8.44 4.08 54.58
N GLN A 758 7.55 3.26 54.02
CA GLN A 758 6.09 3.35 54.18
C GLN A 758 5.55 2.16 55.00
N SER A 759 5.79 2.17 56.31
CA SER A 759 5.52 1.03 57.17
C SER A 759 4.04 0.67 57.31
N ASN A 760 3.13 1.66 57.34
CA ASN A 760 1.70 1.39 57.43
C ASN A 760 1.18 0.80 56.13
N ILE A 761 1.63 1.33 54.98
CA ILE A 761 1.27 0.77 53.67
C ILE A 761 1.81 -0.64 53.55
N GLN A 762 3.09 -0.88 53.84
CA GLN A 762 3.68 -2.24 53.85
C GLN A 762 2.88 -3.22 54.70
N ASN A 763 2.50 -2.82 55.92
CA ASN A 763 1.69 -3.66 56.81
C ASN A 763 0.27 -3.91 56.27
N ALA A 764 -0.31 -2.92 55.57
CA ALA A 764 -1.64 -3.04 54.98
C ALA A 764 -1.66 -3.93 53.75
N ILE A 765 -0.54 -4.02 53.01
CA ILE A 765 -0.41 -4.81 51.79
C ILE A 765 0.41 -6.11 51.97
N ASP A 766 0.81 -6.44 53.19
CA ASP A 766 1.72 -7.58 53.45
C ASP A 766 1.08 -8.90 52.98
N GLY A 767 1.70 -9.52 51.98
CA GLY A 767 1.21 -10.75 51.35
C GLY A 767 0.31 -10.53 50.12
N ASP A 768 -0.04 -9.28 49.78
CA ASP A 768 -0.84 -8.94 48.61
C ASP A 768 0.02 -8.75 47.35
N VAL A 769 -0.61 -8.93 46.18
CA VAL A 769 -0.01 -8.59 44.90
C VAL A 769 -0.28 -7.11 44.63
N VAL A 770 0.80 -6.33 44.49
CA VAL A 770 0.70 -4.95 44.01
C VAL A 770 0.37 -4.97 42.52
N LEU A 771 -0.82 -4.49 42.18
CA LEU A 771 -1.26 -4.38 40.79
C LEU A 771 -0.48 -3.31 40.04
N GLY A 772 -0.26 -2.18 40.70
CA GLY A 772 0.48 -1.07 40.12
C GLY A 772 0.99 -0.07 41.15
N ILE A 773 2.06 0.60 40.76
CA ILE A 773 2.66 1.75 41.44
C ILE A 773 2.48 2.95 40.53
N GLY A 774 2.15 4.11 41.08
CA GLY A 774 2.10 5.32 40.29
C GLY A 774 2.47 6.58 41.04
N HIS A 775 2.69 7.63 40.28
CA HIS A 775 3.01 8.97 40.75
C HIS A 775 2.12 9.94 40.00
N PHE A 776 1.55 10.93 40.69
CA PHE A 776 0.86 12.03 40.04
C PHE A 776 1.24 13.34 40.69
N GLY A 777 1.16 14.40 39.91
CA GLY A 777 1.47 15.72 40.43
C GLY A 777 1.41 16.80 39.38
N GLY A 778 1.82 17.99 39.76
CA GLY A 778 1.89 19.14 38.90
C GLY A 778 2.39 20.39 39.62
N GLY A 779 2.70 21.39 38.82
CA GLY A 779 3.14 22.70 39.29
C GLY A 779 2.66 23.80 38.34
N TYR A 780 2.14 24.87 38.95
CA TYR A 780 1.82 26.10 38.26
C TYR A 780 3.16 26.70 37.77
N PRO A 781 3.37 26.86 36.46
CA PRO A 781 4.61 27.41 35.93
C PRO A 781 4.89 28.84 36.42
N SER A 782 6.17 29.21 36.50
CA SER A 782 6.58 30.51 37.04
C SER A 782 6.13 31.72 36.22
N ASP A 783 5.77 31.51 34.95
CA ASP A 783 5.36 32.50 33.97
C ASP A 783 3.86 32.46 33.62
N GLY A 784 3.09 31.55 34.22
CA GLY A 784 1.66 31.46 33.94
C GLY A 784 0.83 32.59 34.55
N SER A 785 -0.41 32.71 34.09
CA SER A 785 -1.33 33.77 34.50
C SER A 785 -2.79 33.33 34.56
N GLY A 786 -3.52 33.75 35.60
CA GLY A 786 -4.94 33.39 35.80
C GLY A 786 -5.14 32.25 36.80
N GLN A 787 -6.38 31.76 36.88
CA GLN A 787 -6.74 30.59 37.68
C GLN A 787 -6.63 29.34 36.81
N HIS A 788 -5.93 28.32 37.29
CA HIS A 788 -5.67 27.11 36.52
C HIS A 788 -6.20 25.88 37.21
N THR A 789 -6.59 24.91 36.39
CA THR A 789 -7.10 23.62 36.82
C THR A 789 -6.22 22.55 36.21
N PHE A 790 -5.86 21.60 37.04
CA PHE A 790 -5.11 20.42 36.67
C PHE A 790 -5.94 19.21 37.06
N THR A 791 -6.14 18.30 36.13
CA THR A 791 -6.90 17.07 36.36
C THR A 791 -6.04 15.89 35.97
N THR A 792 -5.96 14.90 36.87
CA THR A 792 -5.44 13.56 36.59
C THR A 792 -6.58 12.57 36.76
N PHE A 793 -6.77 11.70 35.78
CA PHE A 793 -7.81 10.67 35.80
C PHE A 793 -7.19 9.32 35.47
N LEU A 794 -7.40 8.35 36.35
CA LEU A 794 -6.95 6.98 36.25
C LEU A 794 -8.18 6.07 36.29
N GLU A 795 -8.30 5.19 35.32
CA GLU A 795 -9.34 4.16 35.27
C GLU A 795 -8.69 2.79 35.09
N PHE A 796 -9.03 1.84 35.94
CA PHE A 796 -8.62 0.44 35.86
C PHE A 796 -9.86 -0.41 35.61
N GLU A 797 -9.90 -1.11 34.48
CA GLU A 797 -10.92 -2.09 34.14
C GLU A 797 -10.37 -3.50 34.44
N LEU A 798 -11.11 -4.26 35.24
CA LEU A 798 -10.73 -5.57 35.78
C LEU A 798 -11.75 -6.62 35.29
N PRO A 799 -11.77 -6.94 33.97
CA PRO A 799 -12.83 -7.74 33.33
C PRO A 799 -12.96 -9.18 33.86
N ASP A 800 -11.88 -9.82 34.32
CA ASP A 800 -11.86 -11.26 34.59
C ASP A 800 -11.24 -11.67 35.94
N LEU A 801 -10.93 -10.70 36.81
CA LEU A 801 -10.35 -10.99 38.12
C LEU A 801 -11.42 -11.51 39.09
N THR A 802 -11.41 -12.80 39.43
CA THR A 802 -12.15 -13.33 40.58
C THR A 802 -11.45 -12.91 41.87
N PHE A 803 -11.91 -11.83 42.48
CA PHE A 803 -11.49 -11.42 43.81
C PHE A 803 -12.19 -12.28 44.87
N ALA A 804 -11.43 -12.89 45.77
CA ALA A 804 -11.96 -13.77 46.84
C ALA A 804 -12.65 -13.02 48.00
N GLY A 805 -13.26 -11.86 47.72
CA GLY A 805 -13.85 -10.98 48.73
C GLY A 805 -12.83 -10.40 49.71
N GLN A 806 -11.56 -10.30 49.31
CA GLN A 806 -10.53 -9.57 50.07
C GLN A 806 -10.56 -8.09 49.72
N ASP A 807 -10.21 -7.25 50.70
CA ASP A 807 -10.24 -5.80 50.55
C ASP A 807 -9.14 -5.33 49.60
N ALA A 808 -9.48 -4.55 48.58
CA ALA A 808 -8.47 -3.82 47.81
C ALA A 808 -8.00 -2.61 48.63
N THR A 809 -6.69 -2.34 48.59
CA THR A 809 -6.11 -1.21 49.33
C THR A 809 -5.35 -0.31 48.37
N ILE A 810 -5.50 1.01 48.54
CA ILE A 810 -4.66 2.02 47.91
C ILE A 810 -3.82 2.69 49.00
N GLY A 811 -2.50 2.57 48.93
CA GLY A 811 -1.57 3.28 49.80
C GLY A 811 -1.10 4.57 49.15
N PHE A 812 -1.26 5.71 49.84
CA PHE A 812 -0.75 7.02 49.39
C PHE A 812 0.49 7.45 50.19
N TYR A 813 1.55 7.89 49.51
CA TYR A 813 2.84 8.24 50.10
C TYR A 813 3.59 9.32 49.32
N ASP A 814 4.78 9.69 49.81
CA ASP A 814 5.72 10.63 49.17
C ASP A 814 5.10 11.98 48.75
N PHE A 815 4.26 12.53 49.63
CA PHE A 815 3.77 13.89 49.50
C PHE A 815 4.92 14.89 49.35
N SER A 816 4.82 15.73 48.33
CA SER A 816 5.65 16.92 48.16
C SER A 816 4.79 18.10 47.72
N SER A 817 5.19 19.31 48.09
CA SER A 817 4.55 20.55 47.66
C SER A 817 5.57 21.64 47.44
N THR A 818 5.33 22.48 46.44
CA THR A 818 6.10 23.72 46.21
C THR A 818 5.22 24.94 46.44
N GLY A 819 5.85 26.09 46.76
CA GLY A 819 5.12 27.32 47.05
C GLY A 819 4.15 27.14 48.21
N ASN A 820 2.87 27.40 47.97
CA ASN A 820 1.78 27.19 48.92
C ASN A 820 0.96 25.92 48.61
N GLY A 821 1.44 25.06 47.73
CA GLY A 821 0.78 23.81 47.37
C GLY A 821 -0.34 24.04 46.35
N PHE A 822 -1.56 24.25 46.85
CA PHE A 822 -2.78 24.38 46.04
C PHE A 822 -3.78 25.30 46.77
N GLU A 823 -4.81 25.77 46.07
CA GLU A 823 -5.98 26.44 46.68
C GLU A 823 -7.07 25.43 47.03
N THR A 824 -7.30 24.48 46.15
CA THR A 824 -8.21 23.35 46.36
C THR A 824 -7.59 22.13 45.71
N LEU A 825 -7.58 21.01 46.45
CA LEU A 825 -7.24 19.68 45.95
C LEU A 825 -8.42 18.76 46.27
N ILE A 826 -8.89 18.02 45.28
CA ILE A 826 -9.96 17.03 45.40
C ILE A 826 -9.41 15.70 44.90
N LEU A 827 -9.46 14.68 45.76
CA LEU A 827 -9.23 13.29 45.37
C LEU A 827 -10.57 12.58 45.41
N SER A 828 -10.98 11.96 44.32
CA SER A 828 -12.18 11.12 44.24
C SER A 828 -11.77 9.71 43.83
N ILE A 829 -12.24 8.70 44.57
CA ILE A 829 -12.02 7.29 44.25
C ILE A 829 -13.37 6.60 44.21
N SER A 830 -13.64 5.87 43.13
CA SER A 830 -14.88 5.12 42.99
C SER A 830 -14.66 3.74 42.39
N SER A 831 -15.44 2.78 42.87
CA SER A 831 -15.51 1.40 42.41
C SER A 831 -16.92 0.85 42.69
N THR A 832 -17.20 -0.41 42.40
CA THR A 832 -18.44 -1.08 42.83
C THR A 832 -18.43 -1.23 44.34
N GLY A 833 -19.16 -0.36 45.03
CA GLY A 833 -19.32 -0.40 46.49
C GLY A 833 -18.44 0.59 47.26
N PHE A 834 -17.55 1.30 46.58
CA PHE A 834 -16.74 2.38 47.14
C PHE A 834 -16.94 3.67 46.32
N ASN A 835 -17.22 4.80 46.95
CA ASN A 835 -17.33 6.08 46.27
C ASN A 835 -17.13 7.22 47.27
N ASP A 836 -15.87 7.60 47.48
CA ASP A 836 -15.49 8.66 48.40
C ASP A 836 -14.74 9.78 47.66
N ALA A 837 -14.88 10.99 48.20
CA ALA A 837 -14.15 12.16 47.75
C ALA A 837 -13.62 12.95 48.95
N TRP A 838 -12.35 13.32 48.90
CA TRP A 838 -11.67 14.12 49.91
C TRP A 838 -11.31 15.48 49.32
N THR A 839 -11.73 16.55 49.99
CA THR A 839 -11.36 17.93 49.63
C THR A 839 -10.38 18.47 50.65
N PHE A 840 -9.24 18.95 50.16
CA PHE A 840 -8.19 19.56 50.96
C PHE A 840 -8.10 21.04 50.59
N ASN A 841 -8.08 21.90 51.61
CA ASN A 841 -7.92 23.35 51.46
C ASN A 841 -6.61 23.86 52.08
N ASP A 842 -5.78 22.94 52.59
CA ASP A 842 -4.49 23.26 53.20
C ASP A 842 -3.49 22.09 53.06
N ILE A 843 -2.20 22.43 53.04
CA ILE A 843 -1.08 21.47 52.90
C ILE A 843 -1.04 20.48 54.06
N THR A 844 -1.36 20.88 55.29
CA THR A 844 -1.17 20.00 56.46
C THR A 844 -2.14 18.82 56.39
N SER A 845 -3.39 19.08 56.04
CA SER A 845 -4.42 18.06 55.85
C SER A 845 -4.08 17.11 54.71
N ALA A 846 -3.62 17.64 53.56
CA ALA A 846 -3.20 16.79 52.45
C ALA A 846 -1.94 15.98 52.79
N GLN A 847 -0.91 16.60 53.36
CA GLN A 847 0.32 15.90 53.76
C GLN A 847 0.00 14.75 54.71
N SER A 848 -0.87 14.95 55.71
CA SER A 848 -1.29 13.87 56.60
C SER A 848 -2.00 12.73 55.89
N PHE A 849 -2.71 13.01 54.79
CA PHE A 849 -3.42 12.00 54.01
C PHE A 849 -2.52 11.26 53.02
N PHE A 850 -1.51 11.93 52.45
CA PHE A 850 -0.57 11.38 51.46
C PHE A 850 0.77 10.96 52.08
N THR A 851 0.83 10.71 53.39
CA THR A 851 2.03 10.21 54.07
C THR A 851 1.71 8.88 54.75
N ASP A 852 2.18 7.78 54.16
CA ASP A 852 2.08 6.42 54.70
C ASP A 852 0.64 6.05 55.14
N ASN A 853 -0.34 6.31 54.27
CA ASN A 853 -1.76 6.18 54.59
C ASN A 853 -2.47 5.18 53.66
N PRO A 854 -2.82 3.98 54.16
CA PRO A 854 -3.63 3.02 53.41
C PRO A 854 -5.13 3.36 53.46
N VAL A 855 -5.78 3.33 52.30
CA VAL A 855 -7.23 3.47 52.12
C VAL A 855 -7.79 2.12 51.67
N SER A 856 -8.59 1.48 52.51
CA SER A 856 -9.33 0.26 52.13
C SER A 856 -10.54 0.63 51.27
N LEU A 857 -10.63 0.01 50.10
CA LEU A 857 -11.77 0.12 49.18
C LEU A 857 -12.88 -0.89 49.50
N GLY A 858 -12.64 -1.77 50.49
CA GLY A 858 -13.48 -2.94 50.71
C GLY A 858 -13.28 -4.00 49.62
N PRO A 859 -14.13 -5.05 49.61
CA PRO A 859 -14.00 -6.14 48.65
C PRO A 859 -14.43 -5.68 47.25
N LEU A 860 -13.55 -5.85 46.27
CA LEU A 860 -13.93 -5.73 44.86
C LEU A 860 -14.79 -6.94 44.50
N SER A 861 -16.03 -6.74 44.04
CA SER A 861 -16.97 -7.83 43.79
C SER A 861 -17.54 -7.79 42.38
N GLY A 862 -17.23 -8.81 41.57
CA GLY A 862 -17.84 -9.02 40.25
C GLY A 862 -16.82 -9.34 39.16
N ASN A 863 -17.31 -9.93 38.07
CA ASN A 863 -16.57 -9.99 36.81
C ASN A 863 -16.82 -8.61 36.14
N SER A 864 -15.77 -7.85 35.83
CA SER A 864 -15.84 -6.46 35.32
C SER A 864 -15.96 -5.35 36.37
N GLU A 865 -15.05 -5.32 37.34
CA GLU A 865 -14.88 -4.19 38.25
C GLU A 865 -14.20 -3.01 37.55
N ILE A 866 -14.62 -1.77 37.83
CA ILE A 866 -13.94 -0.55 37.34
C ILE A 866 -13.55 0.32 38.52
N LEU A 867 -12.25 0.46 38.76
CA LEU A 867 -11.69 1.39 39.75
C LEU A 867 -11.32 2.70 39.06
N ARG A 868 -11.89 3.82 39.52
CA ARG A 868 -11.58 5.16 39.04
C ARG A 868 -10.95 5.99 40.14
N MET A 869 -9.87 6.67 39.83
CA MET A 869 -9.23 7.65 40.69
C MET A 869 -9.09 8.95 39.91
N GLN A 870 -9.68 10.03 40.44
CA GLN A 870 -9.60 11.36 39.87
C GLN A 870 -8.98 12.30 40.89
N MET A 871 -8.00 13.07 40.45
CA MET A 871 -7.41 14.15 41.21
C MET A 871 -7.60 15.45 40.46
N ASP A 872 -8.27 16.41 41.10
CA ASP A 872 -8.40 17.77 40.60
C ASP A 872 -7.70 18.72 41.56
N TRP A 873 -6.88 19.62 41.05
CA TRP A 873 -6.38 20.73 41.86
C TRP A 873 -6.34 22.03 41.08
N SER A 874 -6.43 23.13 41.82
CA SER A 874 -6.38 24.48 41.25
C SER A 874 -5.52 25.42 42.09
N SER A 875 -4.96 26.42 41.41
CA SER A 875 -4.27 27.55 42.04
C SER A 875 -4.29 28.77 41.13
N SER A 876 -4.24 29.96 41.73
CA SER A 876 -4.00 31.24 41.05
C SER A 876 -2.58 31.77 41.23
N ARG A 877 -1.70 31.03 41.94
CA ARG A 877 -0.35 31.47 42.32
C ARG A 877 0.71 30.67 41.57
N VAL A 878 1.60 31.39 40.89
CA VAL A 878 2.77 30.79 40.23
C VAL A 878 3.65 30.01 41.22
N SER A 879 4.29 28.94 40.75
CA SER A 879 5.17 28.04 41.54
C SER A 879 4.51 27.22 42.65
N ASP A 880 3.20 27.35 42.85
CA ASP A 880 2.42 26.38 43.63
C ASP A 880 2.45 25.02 42.92
N GLY A 881 2.59 23.94 43.68
CA GLY A 881 2.63 22.60 43.11
C GLY A 881 2.47 21.52 44.16
N PHE A 882 2.11 20.34 43.69
CA PHE A 882 1.81 19.16 44.51
C PHE A 882 2.24 17.89 43.78
N SER A 883 2.74 16.91 44.51
CA SER A 883 2.89 15.54 43.99
C SER A 883 2.69 14.52 45.11
N ALA A 884 2.24 13.33 44.73
CA ALA A 884 2.18 12.17 45.60
C ALA A 884 2.38 10.89 44.79
N SER A 885 2.75 9.82 45.50
CA SER A 885 2.86 8.47 44.99
C SER A 885 1.74 7.60 45.54
N PHE A 886 1.41 6.54 44.82
CA PHE A 886 0.43 5.55 45.27
C PHE A 886 0.83 4.13 44.88
N ALA A 887 0.30 3.15 45.61
CA ALA A 887 0.40 1.74 45.30
C ALA A 887 -0.99 1.11 45.45
N VAL A 888 -1.44 0.37 44.44
CA VAL A 888 -2.74 -0.30 44.43
C VAL A 888 -2.52 -1.80 44.56
N THR A 889 -3.21 -2.43 45.50
CA THR A 889 -3.27 -3.89 45.60
C THR A 889 -4.61 -4.43 45.16
N ALA A 890 -4.57 -5.65 44.64
CA ALA A 890 -5.71 -6.54 44.64
C ALA A 890 -5.19 -7.96 44.79
N VAL A 891 -5.97 -8.82 45.41
CA VAL A 891 -5.56 -10.20 45.69
C VAL A 891 -6.20 -11.11 44.66
N PRO A 892 -5.50 -11.49 43.56
CA PRO A 892 -5.91 -12.66 42.79
C PRO A 892 -5.84 -13.89 43.69
N GLU A 893 -6.77 -14.84 43.51
CA GLU A 893 -6.77 -16.07 44.29
C GLU A 893 -5.38 -16.70 44.28
N PRO A 894 -4.83 -17.14 45.44
CA PRO A 894 -3.81 -18.17 45.44
C PRO A 894 -4.49 -19.48 45.01
N SER A 895 -4.77 -19.60 43.71
CA SER A 895 -5.52 -20.72 43.18
C SER A 895 -4.65 -21.98 43.25
N GLN A 896 -5.28 -23.10 43.61
CA GLN A 896 -4.84 -24.44 43.18
C GLN A 896 -3.52 -25.04 43.75
N PHE A 897 -2.63 -24.28 44.39
CA PHE A 897 -1.44 -24.87 45.04
C PHE A 897 -1.81 -25.75 46.25
N MET A 898 -2.84 -25.35 47.00
CA MET A 898 -3.43 -26.19 48.05
C MET A 898 -4.23 -27.37 47.50
N GLY A 899 -4.86 -27.24 46.31
CA GLY A 899 -5.53 -28.35 45.63
C GLY A 899 -4.56 -29.43 45.15
N LEU A 900 -3.39 -29.04 44.62
CA LEU A 900 -2.36 -29.98 44.15
C LEU A 900 -1.59 -30.62 45.30
N THR A 901 -1.33 -29.90 46.40
CA THR A 901 -0.79 -30.51 47.64
C THR A 901 -1.82 -31.37 48.35
N ALA A 902 -3.12 -31.05 48.32
CA ALA A 902 -4.20 -31.91 48.82
C ALA A 902 -4.37 -33.16 47.94
N MET A 903 -4.26 -33.05 46.61
CA MET A 903 -4.23 -34.21 45.69
C MET A 903 -2.95 -35.03 45.81
N LEU A 904 -1.76 -34.42 45.97
CA LEU A 904 -0.52 -35.15 46.24
C LEU A 904 -0.55 -35.82 47.62
N SER A 905 -1.14 -35.21 48.63
CA SER A 905 -1.30 -35.84 49.95
C SER A 905 -2.39 -36.91 49.98
N LEU A 906 -3.44 -36.81 49.14
CA LEU A 906 -4.40 -37.89 48.87
C LEU A 906 -3.78 -39.04 48.07
N LEU A 907 -2.91 -38.76 47.09
CA LEU A 907 -2.11 -39.76 46.37
C LEU A 907 -1.07 -40.43 47.29
N TYR A 908 -0.44 -39.68 48.19
CA TYR A 908 0.47 -40.22 49.21
C TYR A 908 -0.28 -41.09 50.24
N PHE A 909 -1.52 -40.75 50.59
CA PHE A 909 -2.39 -41.59 51.43
C PHE A 909 -2.94 -42.83 50.71
N GLN A 910 -3.26 -42.75 49.41
CA GLN A 910 -3.67 -43.90 48.61
C GLN A 910 -2.51 -44.87 48.34
N MET A 911 -1.28 -44.38 48.14
CA MET A 911 -0.09 -45.23 48.05
C MET A 911 0.25 -45.91 49.39
N ARG A 912 -0.04 -45.28 50.54
CA ARG A 912 0.15 -45.90 51.86
C ARG A 912 -0.93 -46.93 52.22
N ARG A 913 -2.14 -46.85 51.65
CA ARG A 913 -3.26 -47.78 51.92
C ARG A 913 -3.23 -49.05 51.05
N ASN A 914 -2.51 -49.05 49.92
CA ASN A 914 -2.33 -50.24 49.07
C ASN A 914 -1.10 -51.10 49.41
N GLY A 915 -0.35 -50.78 50.47
CA GLY A 915 0.84 -51.54 50.91
C GLY A 915 0.57 -52.78 51.77
N LYS A 916 -0.68 -53.20 51.99
CA LYS A 916 -0.99 -54.45 52.74
C LYS A 916 -2.16 -55.21 52.13
N ARG A 917 -1.90 -56.02 51.11
CA ARG A 917 -2.53 -57.35 50.98
C ARG A 917 -1.58 -58.31 50.26
N HIS A 918 -1.11 -59.25 51.06
CA HIS A 918 -0.22 -60.36 50.73
C HIS A 918 -1.07 -61.59 50.29
N PRO A 919 -0.46 -62.73 49.92
CA PRO A 919 -0.68 -63.48 48.68
C PRO A 919 -1.62 -64.69 48.81
N GLY A 920 -1.98 -65.31 47.68
CA GLY A 920 -2.55 -66.66 47.71
C GLY A 920 -2.98 -67.23 46.35
N LYS A 921 -2.15 -68.16 45.82
CA LYS A 921 -2.48 -69.43 45.13
C LYS A 921 -3.79 -69.47 44.33
N ARG A 922 -3.80 -69.75 43.03
CA ARG A 922 -3.24 -70.90 42.32
C ARG A 922 -3.29 -70.62 40.82
#